data_AF-A0A933JM55-F1
#
_entry.id   AF-A0A933JM55-F1
#
_cell.length_a   1.000
_cell.length_b   1.000
_cell.length_c   1.000
_cell.angle_alpha   90.00
_cell.angle_beta   90.00
_cell.angle_gamma   90.00
#
_symmetry.space_group_name_H-M   'P 1'
#
loop_
_entity.id
_entity.type
_entity.pdbx_description
1 polymer ?
#
loop_
_entity_poly.entity_id
_entity_poly.type
_entity_poly.pdbx_seq_one_letter_code
_entity_poly.pdbx_strand_id
1 'polypeptide(L)'
;MRARTSKNENMITKAAKSIALVSLGLWTGLRATPVCAEGLGGEQRLATDTVIFADVVDPTVEVITWTGYAVNQVGGLVAASVYVYDPNGAFLGLFPDASVITPTAGRPGPYALVLETGVDAPPVLAWDVAVVDTSVGGGVEKLGRVFSYDWSFNAQSYTEALNGSFYAVVPGGAPGITAVIEMRVEGFAGFEYHINSNSTGVDGVYAGRSVPAAGNTVTFAHPLYLSPPELATYSTITPVVTNPRVTSGYLGCNEVVPQQSTLTFIFDSNVDTTYQIMCDLNGDGFYNLVEPEDLFLVGQAVVGENRVDWNGTNPGGAVIPVGTYDCSVALSAGEFHFIAYDVETIYPGMRLFRVRPNLDSVPLNMFWNDNLVQSTDIRMPNNQFGVETSGPNGLSSGAYAAATTANANARAWGNFQATSKGNDSFLDTFVWVERAVSSEFQIIVRPLGDSDGDRVPDHVERCELGTNPNNPDTDTDTIDDFVESNGGTRVNTDGNGQIDALDTDSDDDTVLDALEGNVQTDADGSPDFRDTDDDQDTIPTATEELDGVTYGHDVNTNGRRNRVDTDSDGDGKLDAVELRGDLDGDGIPNYLDPVELDPNGDLDGDGLTNTNETTIGTFFDNPDSDGDGINDYVETNGGTAINTDGNGPIDARDTDSDDDTVPDATEGGTINTDGTDSPNWRDPDDDNDSIPTATEVADGTVHGPNVDGDTNPNYLDTDSDADTLPDQTEGTGDGDNDGVPNYLDPDLTPGDSDGDGLLDTVEASIGTNPNNPDSDGDSINDYIETDGGTAVNTDGTGEIDAWDSDSDDDTVPDATEGSVNNSDNDPTKDWRDPDDDNDTIPTAVEVSDGTTHGANVDNDASPNYLDTDSDADTIPDITDGTGDSDGDNIPNYLDPEAPNADTDGDGLDDDDETTLGTDPRDPDTDGDGVQDGPELAGGDPVAFDPTIDTDPKDADTDDDGIADGEEIGPGTDGVTTNPRNSDTDGDGIVDGVETSAPGVPGGTSDSGVAYSGTGPGFVADADPNTHTNPTDPDTDDGTVPDGVEDVDHNGRIDPGERDPNNPADDVPPSDLDGDGVPDSSDNCPNEANSEQADLDGDSVGDVCDVDVNGDGFKDDVVAFGGGCRCVRAPEASLPGLVILLLGMLVRRRR
;
A
#
# COMPACT_ATOMS: atom_id res chain seq x y z
N MET A 1 -16.73 10.87 -84.45
CA MET A 1 -17.34 12.08 -85.05
C MET A 1 -17.78 12.98 -83.91
N ARG A 2 -17.42 14.28 -83.89
CA ARG A 2 -17.53 15.19 -82.70
C ARG A 2 -16.69 14.67 -81.51
N ALA A 3 -16.15 15.48 -80.60
CA ALA A 3 -15.52 16.82 -80.66
C ALA A 3 -14.35 16.79 -79.63
N ARG A 4 -13.43 17.75 -79.44
CA ARG A 4 -13.34 19.20 -79.73
C ARG A 4 -11.83 19.60 -79.83
N THR A 5 -11.55 20.83 -80.26
CA THR A 5 -10.32 21.67 -80.05
C THR A 5 -9.06 21.02 -79.39
N SER A 6 -7.85 20.91 -80.01
CA SER A 6 -6.94 21.90 -80.66
C SER A 6 -6.02 22.69 -79.69
N LYS A 7 -4.71 22.97 -79.94
CA LYS A 7 -3.85 22.73 -81.12
C LYS A 7 -2.34 23.00 -80.86
N ASN A 8 -1.46 22.18 -81.44
CA ASN A 8 -0.24 22.48 -82.24
C ASN A 8 0.81 23.54 -81.75
N GLU A 9 2.09 23.17 -81.51
CA GLU A 9 3.27 23.12 -82.45
C GLU A 9 4.13 24.43 -82.51
N ASN A 10 5.44 24.47 -82.84
CA ASN A 10 6.59 23.52 -82.80
C ASN A 10 7.92 24.27 -83.19
N MET A 11 9.10 23.67 -82.96
CA MET A 11 10.42 23.85 -83.64
C MET A 11 11.47 24.96 -83.29
N ILE A 12 12.64 24.49 -82.79
CA ILE A 12 14.02 24.66 -83.35
C ILE A 12 14.88 25.95 -83.10
N THR A 13 15.80 25.84 -82.11
CA THR A 13 17.23 26.31 -82.02
C THR A 13 17.70 27.78 -82.16
N LYS A 14 18.75 28.09 -81.35
CA LYS A 14 19.83 29.12 -81.44
C LYS A 14 19.72 30.48 -80.71
N ALA A 15 20.37 30.52 -79.55
CA ALA A 15 21.47 31.42 -79.15
C ALA A 15 21.28 32.96 -78.97
N ALA A 16 21.67 33.40 -77.75
CA ALA A 16 22.50 34.59 -77.41
C ALA A 16 21.87 35.91 -76.89
N LYS A 17 22.46 36.38 -75.77
CA LYS A 17 22.70 37.78 -75.29
C LYS A 17 21.57 38.64 -74.67
N SER A 18 21.67 38.79 -73.34
CA SER A 18 21.98 40.05 -72.61
C SER A 18 20.93 41.18 -72.44
N ILE A 19 21.08 41.93 -71.32
CA ILE A 19 20.41 43.20 -70.91
C ILE A 19 18.97 42.98 -70.42
N ALA A 20 18.53 43.19 -69.15
CA ALA A 20 18.86 44.10 -68.03
C ALA A 20 18.05 45.42 -67.99
N LEU A 21 17.79 45.96 -66.77
CA LEU A 21 17.02 47.18 -66.40
C LEU A 21 15.48 47.05 -66.59
N VAL A 22 14.56 47.62 -65.77
CA VAL A 22 14.52 48.59 -64.62
C VAL A 22 13.17 48.38 -63.86
N SER A 23 12.84 48.88 -62.64
CA SER A 23 13.52 49.70 -61.59
C SER A 23 12.68 49.86 -60.30
N LEU A 24 13.34 49.84 -59.12
CA LEU A 24 12.93 50.42 -57.80
C LEU A 24 11.68 49.83 -57.08
N GLY A 25 11.54 49.95 -55.75
CA GLY A 25 12.42 50.53 -54.72
C GLY A 25 12.78 49.52 -53.62
N LEU A 26 13.92 49.57 -52.92
CA LEU A 26 14.57 50.67 -52.20
C LEU A 26 13.97 50.92 -50.80
N TRP A 27 14.30 50.02 -49.85
CA TRP A 27 14.46 50.35 -48.43
C TRP A 27 15.80 49.79 -47.96
N THR A 28 16.77 50.67 -47.74
CA THR A 28 17.98 50.38 -46.98
C THR A 28 17.79 50.89 -45.56
N GLY A 29 17.39 50.00 -44.65
CA GLY A 29 17.31 50.22 -43.21
C GLY A 29 18.30 49.29 -42.49
N LEU A 30 18.75 49.69 -41.30
CA LEU A 30 19.72 48.91 -40.51
C LEU A 30 19.03 47.72 -39.83
N ARG A 31 19.54 46.51 -40.05
CA ARG A 31 19.90 45.54 -38.99
C ARG A 31 21.23 44.86 -39.37
N ALA A 32 21.92 44.27 -38.40
CA ALA A 32 23.29 43.75 -38.52
C ALA A 32 23.34 42.32 -39.11
N THR A 33 24.52 41.69 -39.09
CA THR A 33 24.76 40.38 -39.73
C THR A 33 25.84 39.56 -39.03
N PRO A 34 25.58 38.26 -38.82
CA PRO A 34 24.64 37.73 -37.82
C PRO A 34 25.22 37.83 -36.38
N VAL A 35 24.40 37.58 -35.36
CA VAL A 35 24.83 36.96 -34.08
C VAL A 35 24.38 35.49 -34.13
N CYS A 36 24.72 34.65 -33.15
CA CYS A 36 24.77 33.19 -33.34
C CYS A 36 23.53 32.48 -32.77
N ALA A 37 22.37 32.79 -33.37
CA ALA A 37 21.07 32.19 -33.06
C ALA A 37 21.10 30.68 -32.79
N GLU A 38 20.43 30.26 -31.71
CA GLU A 38 20.08 28.86 -31.39
C GLU A 38 18.93 28.37 -32.30
N GLY A 39 19.09 28.51 -33.62
CA GLY A 39 18.07 28.15 -34.61
C GLY A 39 18.45 26.90 -35.42
N LEU A 40 17.55 25.91 -35.48
CA LEU A 40 17.70 24.72 -36.33
C LEU A 40 17.78 25.13 -37.81
N GLY A 41 19.01 25.15 -38.35
CA GLY A 41 19.36 25.84 -39.60
C GLY A 41 18.79 25.24 -40.89
N GLY A 42 17.50 25.44 -41.15
CA GLY A 42 16.80 25.00 -42.37
C GLY A 42 15.46 25.73 -42.59
N GLU A 43 14.62 25.19 -43.48
CA GLU A 43 13.20 25.60 -43.62
C GLU A 43 12.29 24.80 -42.65
N GLN A 44 12.87 24.36 -41.53
CA GLN A 44 12.24 23.55 -40.48
C GLN A 44 11.24 24.39 -39.70
N ARG A 45 10.01 23.89 -39.60
CA ARG A 45 8.86 24.67 -39.11
C ARG A 45 8.31 23.98 -37.88
N LEU A 46 8.15 24.74 -36.80
CA LEU A 46 7.45 24.23 -35.63
C LEU A 46 5.96 24.09 -35.96
N ALA A 47 5.37 23.00 -35.48
CA ALA A 47 3.92 22.86 -35.43
C ALA A 47 3.35 23.81 -34.36
N THR A 48 2.03 23.97 -34.27
CA THR A 48 1.42 24.99 -33.38
C THR A 48 1.24 24.51 -31.93
N ASP A 49 1.50 23.24 -31.67
CA ASP A 49 1.49 22.54 -30.38
C ASP A 49 2.87 22.57 -29.68
N THR A 50 3.94 22.91 -30.38
CA THR A 50 5.29 22.95 -29.79
C THR A 50 5.37 24.00 -28.68
N VAL A 51 5.77 23.56 -27.49
CA VAL A 51 6.25 24.41 -26.40
C VAL A 51 7.77 24.52 -26.52
N ILE A 52 8.33 25.71 -26.35
CA ILE A 52 9.78 25.94 -26.26
C ILE A 52 10.06 26.46 -24.85
N PHE A 53 11.03 25.89 -24.16
CA PHE A 53 11.48 26.39 -22.87
C PHE A 53 12.73 27.26 -23.04
N ALA A 54 12.74 28.39 -22.34
CA ALA A 54 13.85 29.33 -22.27
C ALA A 54 14.26 29.50 -20.80
N ASP A 55 15.37 28.89 -20.45
CA ASP A 55 15.91 28.77 -19.10
C ASP A 55 16.68 30.05 -18.69
N VAL A 56 16.34 30.61 -17.53
CA VAL A 56 16.81 31.90 -17.01
C VAL A 56 17.43 31.68 -15.63
N VAL A 57 18.66 32.15 -15.41
CA VAL A 57 19.32 32.05 -14.08
C VAL A 57 19.18 33.38 -13.34
N ASP A 58 19.62 34.51 -13.93
CA ASP A 58 19.43 35.83 -13.31
C ASP A 58 18.25 36.56 -13.99
N PRO A 59 17.01 36.47 -13.45
CA PRO A 59 15.85 37.18 -14.01
C PRO A 59 15.93 38.71 -13.88
N THR A 60 16.95 39.24 -13.19
CA THR A 60 17.18 40.69 -13.03
C THR A 60 18.02 41.29 -14.16
N VAL A 61 18.92 40.50 -14.77
CA VAL A 61 19.75 40.93 -15.93
C VAL A 61 19.50 40.16 -17.22
N GLU A 62 19.05 38.91 -17.18
CA GLU A 62 18.76 38.12 -18.38
C GLU A 62 17.36 38.47 -18.95
N VAL A 63 17.22 38.42 -20.28
CA VAL A 63 15.94 38.61 -20.97
C VAL A 63 15.76 37.61 -22.09
N ILE A 64 14.54 37.11 -22.26
CA ILE A 64 14.20 36.18 -23.35
C ILE A 64 13.84 37.01 -24.59
N THR A 65 14.38 36.64 -25.74
CA THR A 65 14.09 37.32 -27.01
C THR A 65 13.39 36.38 -27.98
N TRP A 66 12.36 36.89 -28.66
CA TRP A 66 11.54 36.13 -29.61
C TRP A 66 11.48 36.84 -30.96
N THR A 67 11.79 36.12 -32.05
CA THR A 67 11.37 36.49 -33.41
C THR A 67 10.67 35.31 -34.07
N GLY A 68 9.65 35.58 -34.89
CA GLY A 68 8.76 34.52 -35.38
C GLY A 68 7.98 34.93 -36.61
N TYR A 69 8.06 34.11 -37.66
CA TYR A 69 7.34 34.30 -38.92
C TYR A 69 6.69 33.01 -39.41
N ALA A 70 5.41 33.07 -39.73
CA ALA A 70 4.66 32.00 -40.36
C ALA A 70 4.17 32.42 -41.77
N VAL A 71 3.63 31.49 -42.57
CA VAL A 71 3.09 31.79 -43.91
C VAL A 71 1.62 31.43 -44.02
N ASN A 72 0.78 32.44 -44.23
CA ASN A 72 -0.66 32.25 -44.41
C ASN A 72 -1.01 31.47 -45.69
N GLN A 73 -2.25 30.98 -45.76
CA GLN A 73 -2.79 30.14 -46.86
C GLN A 73 -2.72 30.77 -48.28
N VAL A 74 -2.28 32.02 -48.44
CA VAL A 74 -2.04 32.66 -49.75
C VAL A 74 -0.56 32.93 -50.06
N GLY A 75 0.37 32.36 -49.27
CA GLY A 75 1.81 32.46 -49.48
C GLY A 75 2.43 33.78 -49.00
N GLY A 76 1.79 34.47 -48.05
CA GLY A 76 2.31 35.70 -47.46
C GLY A 76 2.86 35.47 -46.05
N LEU A 77 4.06 35.99 -45.78
CA LEU A 77 4.62 36.04 -44.43
C LEU A 77 3.72 36.86 -43.49
N VAL A 78 3.52 36.35 -42.30
CA VAL A 78 2.87 37.00 -41.15
C VAL A 78 3.79 36.85 -39.93
N ALA A 79 3.69 37.77 -38.97
CA ALA A 79 4.32 37.60 -37.67
C ALA A 79 3.64 36.44 -36.93
N ALA A 80 4.43 35.66 -36.20
CA ALA A 80 3.95 34.71 -35.19
C ALA A 80 4.03 35.34 -33.80
N SER A 81 3.24 34.82 -32.87
CA SER A 81 3.22 35.22 -31.46
C SER A 81 3.41 34.00 -30.58
N VAL A 82 3.92 34.21 -29.37
CA VAL A 82 3.96 33.21 -28.28
C VAL A 82 3.15 33.72 -27.09
N TYR A 83 2.35 32.84 -26.50
CA TYR A 83 1.94 32.96 -25.10
C TYR A 83 3.16 32.60 -24.24
N VAL A 84 3.48 33.40 -23.23
CA VAL A 84 4.57 33.09 -22.30
C VAL A 84 4.03 32.95 -20.89
N TYR A 85 4.51 31.91 -20.22
CA TYR A 85 4.30 31.61 -18.81
C TYR A 85 5.67 31.63 -18.09
N ASP A 86 5.69 32.03 -16.82
CA ASP A 86 6.87 31.85 -15.98
C ASP A 86 6.90 30.42 -15.37
N PRO A 87 7.98 30.01 -14.68
CA PRO A 87 8.17 28.62 -14.24
C PRO A 87 7.03 28.07 -13.37
N ASN A 88 6.50 28.87 -12.43
CA ASN A 88 5.29 28.54 -11.65
C ASN A 88 3.98 28.66 -12.47
N GLY A 89 4.03 28.46 -13.79
CA GLY A 89 2.90 28.49 -14.71
C GLY A 89 2.20 29.84 -14.90
N ALA A 90 2.67 30.95 -14.35
CA ALA A 90 1.89 32.20 -14.34
C ALA A 90 1.95 32.92 -15.69
N PHE A 91 0.77 33.23 -16.25
CA PHE A 91 0.67 33.80 -17.60
C PHE A 91 1.13 35.26 -17.71
N LEU A 92 2.28 35.47 -18.36
CA LEU A 92 2.89 36.79 -18.55
C LEU A 92 2.27 37.60 -19.70
N GLY A 93 1.78 36.92 -20.74
CA GLY A 93 1.11 37.58 -21.87
C GLY A 93 1.34 36.95 -23.25
N LEU A 94 0.77 37.61 -24.27
CA LEU A 94 0.93 37.26 -25.69
C LEU A 94 1.93 38.21 -26.36
N PHE A 95 3.08 37.68 -26.77
CA PHE A 95 4.23 38.44 -27.30
C PHE A 95 4.40 38.20 -28.82
N PRO A 96 4.27 39.24 -29.66
CA PRO A 96 4.44 39.12 -31.12
C PRO A 96 5.92 39.11 -31.55
N ASP A 97 6.17 38.83 -32.83
CA ASP A 97 7.49 38.97 -33.49
C ASP A 97 8.34 40.17 -33.04
N ALA A 98 9.63 39.90 -32.82
CA ALA A 98 10.65 40.84 -32.38
C ALA A 98 10.38 41.48 -30.99
N SER A 99 9.78 40.69 -30.09
CA SER A 99 9.62 41.03 -28.68
C SER A 99 10.90 40.75 -27.89
N VAL A 100 11.04 41.51 -26.81
CA VAL A 100 11.91 41.18 -25.68
C VAL A 100 10.95 40.96 -24.50
N ILE A 101 11.01 39.79 -23.92
CA ILE A 101 10.26 39.36 -22.75
C ILE A 101 11.18 39.60 -21.55
N THR A 102 10.67 40.25 -20.51
CA THR A 102 11.38 40.41 -19.24
C THR A 102 10.87 39.32 -18.31
N PRO A 103 11.75 38.47 -17.73
CA PRO A 103 11.39 37.51 -16.69
C PRO A 103 10.66 38.14 -15.50
N THR A 104 10.01 37.31 -14.69
CA THR A 104 9.51 37.72 -13.38
C THR A 104 10.71 37.80 -12.43
N ALA A 105 10.92 38.93 -11.76
CA ALA A 105 12.04 39.08 -10.83
C ALA A 105 11.82 38.22 -9.58
N GLY A 106 12.84 37.45 -9.17
CA GLY A 106 12.71 36.42 -8.14
C GLY A 106 11.99 35.16 -8.64
N ARG A 107 12.22 34.79 -9.92
CA ARG A 107 11.80 33.52 -10.54
C ARG A 107 12.83 33.06 -11.59
N PRO A 108 13.93 32.41 -11.17
CA PRO A 108 14.80 31.66 -12.07
C PRO A 108 14.06 30.44 -12.65
N GLY A 109 14.68 29.70 -13.57
CA GLY A 109 14.15 28.46 -14.15
C GLY A 109 13.56 28.59 -15.56
N PRO A 110 12.82 27.56 -16.03
CA PRO A 110 12.43 27.40 -17.43
C PRO A 110 11.11 28.10 -17.81
N TYR A 111 11.19 29.24 -18.49
CA TYR A 111 10.01 29.97 -18.98
C TYR A 111 9.42 29.29 -20.22
N ALA A 112 8.12 28.97 -20.19
CA ALA A 112 7.43 28.26 -21.27
C ALA A 112 6.87 29.22 -22.35
N LEU A 113 7.35 29.08 -23.58
CA LEU A 113 6.90 29.81 -24.78
C LEU A 113 6.01 28.89 -25.62
N VAL A 114 4.69 29.07 -25.50
CA VAL A 114 3.67 28.30 -26.24
C VAL A 114 3.23 29.07 -27.48
N LEU A 115 3.23 28.43 -28.65
CA LEU A 115 2.87 29.08 -29.92
C LEU A 115 1.37 29.48 -29.98
N GLU A 116 1.04 30.58 -30.69
CA GLU A 116 -0.34 31.07 -30.81
C GLU A 116 -1.24 30.10 -31.63
N THR A 117 -1.94 29.20 -30.94
CA THR A 117 -2.87 28.23 -31.54
C THR A 117 -4.16 28.87 -32.08
N GLY A 118 -4.69 28.32 -33.17
CA GLY A 118 -5.96 28.78 -33.75
C GLY A 118 -6.35 28.10 -35.06
N VAL A 119 -7.64 28.08 -35.38
CA VAL A 119 -8.26 27.26 -36.46
C VAL A 119 -7.84 27.61 -37.90
N ASP A 120 -7.01 28.64 -38.09
CA ASP A 120 -6.40 29.06 -39.36
C ASP A 120 -4.90 29.42 -39.18
N ALA A 121 -4.30 29.09 -38.02
CA ALA A 121 -2.92 29.43 -37.68
C ALA A 121 -1.92 28.60 -38.52
N PRO A 122 -1.02 29.24 -39.28
CA PRO A 122 0.00 28.52 -40.05
C PRO A 122 1.25 28.20 -39.20
N PRO A 123 1.94 27.07 -39.44
CA PRO A 123 3.15 26.70 -38.70
C PRO A 123 4.29 27.71 -38.90
N VAL A 124 5.13 27.85 -37.89
CA VAL A 124 6.15 28.92 -37.80
C VAL A 124 7.38 28.53 -38.61
N LEU A 125 7.58 29.25 -39.71
CA LEU A 125 8.52 28.95 -40.80
C LEU A 125 9.94 29.45 -40.57
N ALA A 126 10.09 30.42 -39.66
CA ALA A 126 11.36 30.90 -39.16
C ALA A 126 11.12 31.48 -37.77
N TRP A 127 11.86 30.98 -36.78
CA TRP A 127 11.80 31.35 -35.37
C TRP A 127 13.22 31.57 -34.85
N ASP A 128 13.33 32.31 -33.75
CA ASP A 128 14.58 32.69 -33.11
C ASP A 128 14.24 32.90 -31.62
N VAL A 129 14.75 32.03 -30.75
CA VAL A 129 14.65 32.13 -29.28
C VAL A 129 16.07 32.24 -28.75
N ALA A 130 16.33 33.21 -27.88
CA ALA A 130 17.61 33.36 -27.20
C ALA A 130 17.44 34.05 -25.85
N VAL A 131 18.12 33.51 -24.84
CA VAL A 131 18.30 34.11 -23.51
C VAL A 131 19.50 35.07 -23.58
N VAL A 132 19.34 36.29 -23.08
CA VAL A 132 20.31 37.37 -23.29
C VAL A 132 20.60 38.10 -21.99
N ASP A 133 21.79 37.90 -21.44
CA ASP A 133 22.37 38.71 -20.36
C ASP A 133 22.53 40.18 -20.82
N THR A 134 21.87 41.10 -20.11
CA THR A 134 21.90 42.54 -20.38
C THR A 134 22.83 43.35 -19.48
N SER A 135 23.46 42.71 -18.47
CA SER A 135 24.49 43.33 -17.63
C SER A 135 25.69 43.79 -18.47
N VAL A 136 26.05 42.98 -19.46
CA VAL A 136 27.17 43.23 -20.37
C VAL A 136 26.75 44.20 -21.48
N GLY A 137 27.55 45.26 -21.68
CA GLY A 137 27.24 46.42 -22.51
C GLY A 137 27.05 46.14 -24.03
N GLY A 138 25.92 45.53 -24.38
CA GLY A 138 25.53 45.17 -25.73
C GLY A 138 24.48 44.05 -25.82
N GLY A 139 24.24 43.31 -24.73
CA GLY A 139 23.54 42.02 -24.73
C GLY A 139 24.51 40.89 -25.10
N VAL A 140 24.58 39.84 -24.28
CA VAL A 140 25.30 38.59 -24.56
C VAL A 140 24.31 37.44 -24.58
N GLU A 141 24.25 36.76 -25.71
CA GLU A 141 23.42 35.58 -25.97
C GLU A 141 24.03 34.38 -25.21
N LYS A 142 23.27 33.83 -24.26
CA LYS A 142 23.57 32.54 -23.61
C LYS A 142 23.22 31.40 -24.56
N LEU A 143 24.01 30.33 -24.56
CA LEU A 143 23.83 29.17 -25.43
C LEU A 143 23.57 27.94 -24.57
N GLY A 144 22.74 27.01 -25.04
CA GLY A 144 22.39 25.84 -24.24
C GLY A 144 21.40 26.14 -23.12
N ARG A 145 20.53 27.15 -23.33
CA ARG A 145 19.41 27.53 -22.45
C ARG A 145 18.04 27.39 -23.14
N VAL A 146 18.01 26.84 -24.37
CA VAL A 146 16.79 26.65 -25.17
C VAL A 146 16.58 25.17 -25.45
N PHE A 147 15.44 24.64 -24.99
CA PHE A 147 15.09 23.22 -25.09
C PHE A 147 13.58 22.97 -25.30
N SER A 148 13.23 21.70 -25.50
CA SER A 148 11.87 21.18 -25.31
C SER A 148 11.93 19.71 -24.89
N TYR A 149 10.91 19.23 -24.19
CA TYR A 149 10.68 17.80 -23.95
C TYR A 149 10.07 17.10 -25.18
N ASP A 150 9.26 17.81 -25.98
CA ASP A 150 8.75 17.36 -27.27
C ASP A 150 8.94 18.41 -28.38
N TRP A 151 9.78 18.09 -29.36
CA TRP A 151 10.02 18.91 -30.54
C TRP A 151 9.12 18.46 -31.70
N SER A 152 7.92 19.05 -31.78
CA SER A 152 6.97 18.85 -32.89
C SER A 152 7.29 19.72 -34.12
N PHE A 153 7.29 19.12 -35.31
CA PHE A 153 7.65 19.78 -36.57
C PHE A 153 6.61 19.56 -37.68
N ASN A 154 6.12 20.63 -38.31
CA ASN A 154 5.23 20.58 -39.47
C ASN A 154 5.95 21.11 -40.73
N ALA A 155 6.88 20.33 -41.29
CA ALA A 155 7.68 20.73 -42.45
C ALA A 155 6.86 20.83 -43.76
N GLN A 156 5.69 20.18 -43.83
CA GLN A 156 4.83 20.11 -45.04
C GLN A 156 5.51 19.50 -46.27
N SER A 157 6.64 18.81 -46.07
CA SER A 157 7.61 18.55 -47.14
C SER A 157 8.56 17.41 -46.79
N TYR A 158 8.33 16.24 -47.38
CA TYR A 158 9.24 15.07 -47.38
C TYR A 158 10.61 15.32 -48.07
N THR A 159 11.09 16.56 -48.11
CA THR A 159 12.38 16.95 -48.70
C THR A 159 13.17 17.99 -47.88
N GLU A 160 12.59 18.53 -46.79
CA GLU A 160 13.21 19.54 -45.91
C GLU A 160 13.90 18.86 -44.72
N ALA A 161 15.06 18.24 -44.99
CA ALA A 161 15.77 17.37 -44.04
C ALA A 161 16.72 18.11 -43.09
N LEU A 162 16.56 17.85 -41.78
CA LEU A 162 17.41 18.32 -40.70
C LEU A 162 18.81 17.67 -40.74
N ASN A 163 19.81 18.48 -40.39
CA ASN A 163 21.19 18.06 -40.16
C ASN A 163 21.73 18.92 -39.01
N GLY A 164 22.02 18.31 -37.86
CA GLY A 164 22.37 19.03 -36.64
C GLY A 164 22.63 18.08 -35.48
N SER A 165 22.73 18.64 -34.28
CA SER A 165 22.76 17.90 -33.03
C SER A 165 21.71 18.46 -32.07
N PHE A 166 21.12 17.59 -31.26
CA PHE A 166 20.40 17.93 -30.04
C PHE A 166 21.18 17.34 -28.86
N TYR A 167 20.96 17.88 -27.66
CA TYR A 167 21.67 17.47 -26.45
C TYR A 167 20.66 17.17 -25.37
N ALA A 168 20.55 15.90 -24.97
CA ALA A 168 19.73 15.49 -23.84
C ALA A 168 20.50 15.69 -22.54
N VAL A 169 19.85 16.25 -21.52
CA VAL A 169 20.28 16.15 -20.12
C VAL A 169 19.60 14.91 -19.53
N VAL A 170 20.36 14.05 -18.86
CA VAL A 170 19.86 12.80 -18.26
C VAL A 170 20.49 12.58 -16.86
N PRO A 171 19.84 11.82 -15.97
CA PRO A 171 20.37 11.53 -14.63
C PRO A 171 21.78 10.93 -14.67
N GLY A 172 22.67 11.45 -13.83
CA GLY A 172 24.04 10.98 -13.69
C GLY A 172 24.26 9.93 -12.60
N GLY A 173 23.21 9.54 -11.88
CA GLY A 173 23.24 8.55 -10.80
C GLY A 173 23.16 9.12 -9.37
N ALA A 174 22.89 10.42 -9.20
CA ALA A 174 22.60 11.10 -7.93
C ALA A 174 21.98 12.48 -8.21
N PRO A 175 21.29 13.11 -7.22
CA PRO A 175 20.83 14.50 -7.29
C PRO A 175 21.93 15.48 -7.75
N GLY A 176 21.55 16.51 -8.50
CA GLY A 176 22.45 17.50 -9.14
C GLY A 176 23.43 16.97 -10.20
N ILE A 177 23.78 15.68 -10.19
CA ILE A 177 24.73 15.08 -11.14
C ILE A 177 24.01 14.71 -12.43
N THR A 178 24.35 15.38 -13.52
CA THR A 178 23.69 15.22 -14.82
C THR A 178 24.70 14.89 -15.92
N ALA A 179 24.35 13.90 -16.75
CA ALA A 179 25.09 13.55 -17.94
C ALA A 179 24.46 14.17 -19.20
N VAL A 180 25.26 14.35 -20.25
CA VAL A 180 24.77 14.90 -21.53
C VAL A 180 25.02 13.95 -22.68
N ILE A 181 23.98 13.69 -23.47
CA ILE A 181 24.04 12.87 -24.68
C ILE A 181 23.80 13.74 -25.91
N GLU A 182 24.81 13.84 -26.78
CA GLU A 182 24.67 14.44 -28.11
C GLU A 182 23.98 13.41 -29.03
N MET A 183 22.72 13.66 -29.35
CA MET A 183 22.10 13.06 -30.53
C MET A 183 22.50 13.87 -31.75
N ARG A 184 23.23 13.25 -32.67
CA ARG A 184 23.61 13.83 -33.95
C ARG A 184 22.82 13.21 -35.10
N VAL A 185 22.00 14.03 -35.75
CA VAL A 185 21.14 13.64 -36.88
C VAL A 185 21.71 14.15 -38.21
N GLU A 186 21.83 13.25 -39.19
CA GLU A 186 22.23 13.61 -40.56
C GLU A 186 21.20 13.09 -41.57
N GLY A 187 20.41 14.02 -42.11
CA GLY A 187 19.38 13.78 -43.12
C GLY A 187 18.07 13.21 -42.57
N PHE A 188 17.67 13.65 -41.38
CA PHE A 188 16.40 13.30 -40.71
C PHE A 188 15.28 14.16 -41.28
N ALA A 189 14.14 13.58 -41.67
CA ALA A 189 13.04 14.37 -42.22
C ALA A 189 11.70 13.65 -42.15
N GLY A 190 10.65 14.46 -42.02
CA GLY A 190 9.28 14.05 -42.23
C GLY A 190 8.34 15.14 -42.72
N PHE A 191 7.06 14.83 -42.88
CA PHE A 191 6.02 15.81 -43.23
C PHE A 191 5.50 16.57 -42.01
N GLU A 192 5.11 15.82 -40.99
CA GLU A 192 4.68 16.22 -39.65
C GLU A 192 5.25 15.14 -38.73
N TYR A 193 6.05 15.48 -37.71
CA TYR A 193 6.77 14.50 -36.90
C TYR A 193 7.21 15.08 -35.56
N HIS A 194 7.39 14.22 -34.55
CA HIS A 194 7.79 14.60 -33.19
C HIS A 194 9.11 13.92 -32.79
N ILE A 195 9.81 14.54 -31.84
CA ILE A 195 11.07 14.09 -31.25
C ILE A 195 11.02 14.34 -29.74
N ASN A 196 11.16 13.28 -28.94
CA ASN A 196 11.19 13.34 -27.48
C ASN A 196 12.09 12.24 -26.89
N SER A 197 12.22 12.21 -25.55
CA SER A 197 13.08 11.25 -24.85
C SER A 197 12.75 11.05 -23.37
N ASN A 198 13.08 9.88 -22.84
CA ASN A 198 12.88 9.46 -21.44
C ASN A 198 13.87 8.33 -21.06
N SER A 199 13.69 7.73 -19.88
CA SER A 199 14.56 6.69 -19.30
C SER A 199 14.25 5.25 -19.75
N THR A 200 13.14 5.00 -20.47
CA THR A 200 12.56 3.63 -20.63
C THR A 200 12.01 3.32 -22.04
N GLY A 201 11.68 4.32 -22.85
CA GLY A 201 11.19 4.16 -24.22
C GLY A 201 9.68 4.34 -24.35
N VAL A 202 9.04 3.37 -25.01
CA VAL A 202 7.57 3.27 -25.10
C VAL A 202 7.02 2.76 -23.77
N ASP A 203 5.90 3.32 -23.32
CA ASP A 203 5.33 3.00 -22.01
C ASP A 203 4.90 1.52 -21.93
N GLY A 204 5.03 0.93 -20.74
CA GLY A 204 4.60 -0.44 -20.43
C GLY A 204 5.33 -1.53 -21.22
N VAL A 205 4.57 -2.50 -21.74
CA VAL A 205 5.05 -3.83 -22.17
C VAL A 205 6.04 -3.85 -23.34
N TYR A 206 6.29 -2.70 -23.96
CA TYR A 206 7.19 -2.53 -25.11
C TYR A 206 8.34 -1.54 -24.90
N ALA A 207 8.67 -1.21 -23.64
CA ALA A 207 9.90 -0.49 -23.27
C ALA A 207 11.13 -0.99 -24.05
N GLY A 208 11.97 -0.07 -24.54
CA GLY A 208 13.12 -0.37 -25.39
C GLY A 208 12.83 -0.79 -26.85
N ARG A 209 11.58 -0.79 -27.33
CA ARG A 209 11.18 -1.34 -28.65
C ARG A 209 10.44 -0.32 -29.52
N SER A 210 10.64 -0.41 -30.83
CA SER A 210 9.90 0.42 -31.80
C SER A 210 8.55 -0.22 -32.14
N VAL A 211 7.45 0.52 -31.97
CA VAL A 211 6.05 0.01 -32.06
C VAL A 211 5.16 0.87 -32.97
N PRO A 212 4.03 0.34 -33.48
CA PRO A 212 2.96 1.18 -34.04
C PRO A 212 2.36 2.08 -32.95
N ALA A 213 2.13 3.36 -33.22
CA ALA A 213 1.61 4.31 -32.23
C ALA A 213 0.13 4.07 -31.84
N ALA A 214 -0.60 3.30 -32.66
CA ALA A 214 -2.00 2.95 -32.37
C ALA A 214 -2.08 1.94 -31.21
N GLY A 215 -2.44 2.43 -30.02
CA GLY A 215 -2.59 1.62 -28.81
C GLY A 215 -1.34 1.52 -27.94
N ASN A 216 -0.39 2.45 -28.08
CA ASN A 216 0.79 2.60 -27.23
C ASN A 216 1.00 4.10 -26.93
N THR A 217 1.66 4.42 -25.82
CA THR A 217 1.95 5.80 -25.39
C THR A 217 3.45 6.00 -25.15
N VAL A 218 3.85 7.26 -24.95
CA VAL A 218 5.22 7.67 -24.61
C VAL A 218 5.15 8.83 -23.63
N THR A 219 5.66 8.64 -22.43
CA THR A 219 5.82 9.70 -21.41
C THR A 219 7.20 10.34 -21.57
N PHE A 220 7.27 11.60 -21.99
CA PHE A 220 8.54 12.32 -22.16
C PHE A 220 9.06 12.87 -20.83
N ALA A 221 10.39 12.81 -20.61
CA ALA A 221 11.01 13.20 -19.33
C ALA A 221 12.35 13.94 -19.48
N HIS A 222 13.13 13.68 -20.53
CA HIS A 222 14.46 14.27 -20.69
C HIS A 222 14.44 15.47 -21.65
N PRO A 223 14.88 16.67 -21.21
CA PRO A 223 14.86 17.88 -22.04
C PRO A 223 15.93 17.84 -23.14
N LEU A 224 15.52 18.17 -24.36
CA LEU A 224 16.36 18.18 -25.57
C LEU A 224 16.76 19.60 -25.96
N TYR A 225 18.02 19.96 -25.68
CA TYR A 225 18.60 21.26 -25.98
C TYR A 225 19.14 21.36 -27.41
N LEU A 226 19.19 22.57 -27.96
CA LEU A 226 19.69 22.87 -29.32
C LEU A 226 21.23 23.04 -29.39
N SER A 227 21.86 23.23 -28.23
CA SER A 227 23.29 23.39 -28.00
C SER A 227 23.71 22.54 -26.79
N PRO A 228 25.02 22.33 -26.54
CA PRO A 228 25.49 21.77 -25.28
C PRO A 228 24.91 22.60 -24.10
N PRO A 229 24.18 22.01 -23.13
CA PRO A 229 23.47 22.76 -22.09
C PRO A 229 24.42 23.52 -21.16
N GLU A 230 24.12 24.77 -20.81
CA GLU A 230 25.01 25.60 -19.95
C GLU A 230 25.04 25.08 -18.51
N LEU A 231 23.91 24.56 -18.00
CA LEU A 231 23.72 24.18 -16.60
C LEU A 231 23.97 22.68 -16.29
N ALA A 232 24.32 21.86 -17.29
CA ALA A 232 24.57 20.43 -17.06
C ALA A 232 25.99 20.18 -16.50
N THR A 233 26.13 19.26 -15.54
CA THR A 233 27.43 18.97 -14.89
C THR A 233 28.30 17.98 -15.68
N TYR A 234 27.81 17.47 -16.82
CA TYR A 234 28.48 16.55 -17.76
C TYR A 234 29.09 15.28 -17.14
N SER A 235 28.58 14.89 -15.97
CA SER A 235 29.20 13.94 -15.04
C SER A 235 28.33 12.72 -14.79
N THR A 236 28.92 11.67 -14.22
CA THR A 236 28.20 10.45 -13.82
C THR A 236 28.90 9.80 -12.64
N ILE A 237 28.12 9.27 -11.69
CA ILE A 237 28.60 8.23 -10.79
C ILE A 237 28.76 6.93 -11.59
N THR A 238 29.73 6.09 -11.21
CA THR A 238 29.86 4.74 -11.77
C THR A 238 28.93 3.80 -10.98
N PRO A 239 27.95 3.13 -11.62
CA PRO A 239 27.07 2.20 -10.93
C PRO A 239 27.84 1.02 -10.33
N VAL A 240 27.30 0.49 -9.23
CA VAL A 240 27.75 -0.68 -8.48
C VAL A 240 26.50 -1.36 -7.97
N VAL A 241 26.31 -2.62 -8.35
CA VAL A 241 25.23 -3.47 -7.84
C VAL A 241 25.82 -4.53 -6.91
N THR A 242 25.27 -4.66 -5.70
CA THR A 242 25.69 -5.65 -4.69
C THR A 242 24.52 -6.50 -4.20
N ASN A 243 24.86 -7.56 -3.44
CA ASN A 243 23.95 -8.56 -2.85
C ASN A 243 22.80 -9.07 -3.75
N PRO A 244 23.02 -9.35 -5.06
CA PRO A 244 21.96 -9.84 -5.96
C PRO A 244 21.47 -11.21 -5.49
N ARG A 245 20.20 -11.30 -5.15
CA ARG A 245 19.53 -12.50 -4.65
C ARG A 245 18.07 -12.53 -5.11
N VAL A 246 17.43 -13.67 -4.89
CA VAL A 246 15.98 -13.84 -5.00
C VAL A 246 15.47 -14.53 -3.76
N THR A 247 14.22 -14.30 -3.40
CA THR A 247 13.52 -14.96 -2.30
C THR A 247 12.06 -15.20 -2.67
N SER A 248 11.51 -16.35 -2.30
CA SER A 248 10.08 -16.64 -2.30
C SER A 248 9.75 -17.47 -1.07
N GLY A 249 8.59 -17.22 -0.49
CA GLY A 249 8.12 -17.89 0.72
C GLY A 249 8.96 -17.67 1.98
N TYR A 250 8.43 -18.15 3.09
CA TYR A 250 9.02 -18.05 4.43
C TYR A 250 10.43 -18.65 4.53
N LEU A 251 10.72 -19.72 3.79
CA LEU A 251 12.00 -20.44 3.82
C LEU A 251 13.07 -19.86 2.88
N GLY A 252 12.75 -18.82 2.10
CA GLY A 252 13.71 -18.17 1.21
C GLY A 252 14.09 -18.99 -0.02
N CYS A 253 13.09 -19.55 -0.69
CA CYS A 253 13.22 -20.24 -1.98
C CYS A 253 13.74 -19.32 -3.10
N ASN A 254 14.12 -19.93 -4.23
CA ASN A 254 14.36 -19.23 -5.49
C ASN A 254 13.36 -19.68 -6.59
N GLU A 255 12.14 -20.01 -6.18
CA GLU A 255 11.14 -20.72 -6.99
C GLU A 255 9.88 -19.87 -7.23
N VAL A 256 9.26 -20.00 -8.40
CA VAL A 256 7.96 -19.36 -8.70
C VAL A 256 7.04 -20.31 -9.45
N VAL A 257 5.78 -20.40 -9.01
CA VAL A 257 4.65 -20.92 -9.79
C VAL A 257 3.96 -19.72 -10.47
N PRO A 258 4.00 -19.62 -11.81
CA PRO A 258 3.50 -18.45 -12.51
C PRO A 258 2.01 -18.16 -12.24
N GLN A 259 1.71 -16.90 -11.93
CA GLN A 259 0.37 -16.39 -11.59
C GLN A 259 -0.27 -17.05 -10.33
N GLN A 260 0.53 -17.71 -9.49
CA GLN A 260 0.05 -18.38 -8.26
C GLN A 260 0.97 -18.17 -7.04
N SER A 261 2.14 -17.54 -7.23
CA SER A 261 3.11 -17.22 -6.18
C SER A 261 4.01 -16.08 -6.65
N THR A 262 4.66 -15.39 -5.71
CA THR A 262 5.55 -14.26 -5.98
C THR A 262 7.00 -14.62 -5.67
N LEU A 263 7.93 -14.14 -6.50
CA LEU A 263 9.37 -14.21 -6.28
C LEU A 263 9.96 -12.80 -6.28
N THR A 264 10.50 -12.37 -5.15
CA THR A 264 11.15 -11.06 -5.01
C THR A 264 12.60 -11.14 -5.49
N PHE A 265 12.97 -10.35 -6.49
CA PHE A 265 14.36 -10.03 -6.78
C PHE A 265 14.85 -8.95 -5.80
N ILE A 266 16.03 -9.12 -5.21
CA ILE A 266 16.60 -8.16 -4.27
C ILE A 266 18.08 -7.88 -4.60
N PHE A 267 18.47 -6.62 -4.61
CA PHE A 267 19.84 -6.16 -4.88
C PHE A 267 20.07 -4.78 -4.23
N ASP A 268 21.31 -4.41 -3.94
CA ASP A 268 21.63 -3.04 -3.51
C ASP A 268 22.27 -2.20 -4.63
N SER A 269 21.90 -0.92 -4.69
CA SER A 269 22.43 0.10 -5.62
C SER A 269 23.18 1.21 -4.86
N ASN A 270 24.16 1.82 -5.52
CA ASN A 270 24.86 3.04 -5.06
C ASN A 270 24.49 4.30 -5.86
N VAL A 271 23.51 4.20 -6.74
CA VAL A 271 23.06 5.25 -7.66
C VAL A 271 21.54 5.22 -7.76
N ASP A 272 20.92 6.38 -7.84
CA ASP A 272 19.53 6.49 -8.29
C ASP A 272 19.49 6.49 -9.83
N THR A 273 18.96 5.43 -10.44
CA THR A 273 18.90 5.25 -11.91
C THR A 273 18.12 3.98 -12.33
N THR A 274 17.77 3.87 -13.61
CA THR A 274 17.16 2.66 -14.20
C THR A 274 17.91 1.34 -13.88
N TYR A 275 17.19 0.35 -13.34
CA TYR A 275 17.62 -1.05 -13.25
C TYR A 275 17.08 -1.90 -14.41
N GLN A 276 17.75 -3.02 -14.68
CA GLN A 276 17.32 -4.03 -15.64
C GLN A 276 17.58 -5.44 -15.10
N ILE A 277 16.53 -6.22 -14.84
CA ILE A 277 16.62 -7.63 -14.47
C ILE A 277 16.56 -8.47 -15.74
N MET A 278 17.57 -9.30 -15.96
CA MET A 278 17.85 -10.00 -17.20
C MET A 278 18.02 -11.50 -16.92
N CYS A 279 17.20 -12.37 -17.53
CA CYS A 279 17.35 -13.84 -17.38
C CYS A 279 17.43 -14.54 -18.73
N ASP A 280 18.45 -15.39 -18.92
CA ASP A 280 18.63 -16.21 -20.13
C ASP A 280 17.58 -17.34 -20.13
N LEU A 281 16.50 -17.17 -20.88
CA LEU A 281 15.41 -18.15 -20.98
C LEU A 281 15.70 -19.21 -22.05
N ASN A 282 16.70 -18.99 -22.90
CA ASN A 282 16.96 -19.80 -24.09
C ASN A 282 18.17 -20.73 -23.94
N GLY A 283 19.06 -20.43 -22.99
CA GLY A 283 20.20 -21.23 -22.55
C GLY A 283 21.43 -21.15 -23.45
N ASP A 284 21.67 -20.02 -24.11
CA ASP A 284 22.84 -19.81 -24.99
C ASP A 284 23.97 -18.96 -24.37
N GLY A 285 23.71 -18.32 -23.24
CA GLY A 285 24.66 -17.50 -22.47
C GLY A 285 24.77 -16.04 -22.93
N PHE A 286 23.76 -15.49 -23.61
CA PHE A 286 23.74 -14.10 -24.09
C PHE A 286 22.40 -13.38 -23.85
N TYR A 287 22.21 -12.79 -22.67
CA TYR A 287 21.08 -11.90 -22.35
C TYR A 287 20.80 -10.88 -23.46
N ASN A 288 19.67 -11.04 -24.16
CA ASN A 288 19.38 -10.34 -25.41
C ASN A 288 18.47 -9.12 -25.21
N LEU A 289 19.07 -7.99 -24.83
CA LEU A 289 18.43 -6.70 -24.52
C LEU A 289 17.40 -6.14 -25.55
N VAL A 290 17.31 -6.70 -26.76
CA VAL A 290 16.46 -6.18 -27.85
C VAL A 290 15.47 -7.18 -28.44
N GLU A 291 15.65 -8.49 -28.25
CA GLU A 291 14.73 -9.52 -28.78
C GLU A 291 13.82 -10.08 -27.66
N PRO A 292 12.70 -10.76 -27.94
CA PRO A 292 11.80 -11.32 -26.92
C PRO A 292 12.19 -12.76 -26.53
N GLU A 293 13.47 -13.08 -26.56
CA GLU A 293 14.00 -14.45 -26.40
C GLU A 293 14.38 -14.76 -24.93
N ASP A 294 14.57 -13.71 -24.13
CA ASP A 294 14.98 -13.71 -22.72
C ASP A 294 14.04 -12.85 -21.88
N LEU A 295 14.07 -12.98 -20.56
CA LEU A 295 13.32 -12.10 -19.65
C LEU A 295 14.06 -10.77 -19.51
N PHE A 296 13.29 -9.68 -19.52
CA PHE A 296 13.76 -8.32 -19.32
C PHE A 296 12.71 -7.55 -18.54
N LEU A 297 13.00 -7.21 -17.28
CA LEU A 297 12.20 -6.31 -16.44
C LEU A 297 12.99 -5.01 -16.25
N VAL A 298 12.31 -3.86 -16.26
CA VAL A 298 12.93 -2.53 -16.20
C VAL A 298 12.12 -1.66 -15.24
N GLY A 299 12.80 -0.88 -14.39
CA GLY A 299 12.21 0.08 -13.46
C GLY A 299 13.27 1.06 -12.96
N GLN A 300 12.93 2.00 -12.07
CA GLN A 300 13.93 2.85 -11.39
C GLN A 300 14.46 2.14 -10.13
N ALA A 301 15.74 2.32 -9.84
CA ALA A 301 16.36 1.80 -8.61
C ALA A 301 16.98 2.93 -7.80
N VAL A 302 16.53 3.05 -6.56
CA VAL A 302 16.99 4.03 -5.56
C VAL A 302 18.32 3.61 -4.93
N VAL A 303 18.99 4.52 -4.23
CA VAL A 303 20.20 4.21 -3.44
C VAL A 303 19.81 3.39 -2.20
N GLY A 304 20.35 2.17 -2.06
CA GLY A 304 19.99 1.26 -0.97
C GLY A 304 19.58 -0.14 -1.45
N GLU A 305 18.90 -0.92 -0.61
CA GLU A 305 18.30 -2.19 -1.01
C GLU A 305 17.05 -1.93 -1.86
N ASN A 306 16.99 -2.56 -3.03
CA ASN A 306 15.90 -2.49 -3.99
C ASN A 306 15.20 -3.85 -4.05
N ARG A 307 13.88 -3.85 -4.15
CA ARG A 307 13.03 -5.04 -4.22
C ARG A 307 12.12 -4.96 -5.43
N VAL A 308 11.98 -6.07 -6.14
CA VAL A 308 11.16 -6.15 -7.36
C VAL A 308 10.44 -7.49 -7.37
N ASP A 309 9.13 -7.46 -7.18
CA ASP A 309 8.31 -8.67 -7.14
C ASP A 309 7.91 -9.18 -8.51
N TRP A 310 7.74 -10.50 -8.61
CA TRP A 310 7.58 -11.17 -9.90
C TRP A 310 6.74 -12.45 -9.83
N ASN A 311 5.60 -12.43 -10.52
CA ASN A 311 4.62 -13.52 -10.60
C ASN A 311 4.91 -14.55 -11.71
N GLY A 312 6.15 -14.64 -12.20
CA GLY A 312 6.53 -15.63 -13.22
C GLY A 312 6.12 -15.33 -14.67
N THR A 313 5.67 -14.11 -15.01
CA THR A 313 5.35 -13.70 -16.41
C THR A 313 6.38 -12.77 -17.04
N ASN A 314 6.42 -12.65 -18.36
CA ASN A 314 7.11 -11.52 -19.02
C ASN A 314 6.26 -10.24 -18.93
N PRO A 315 6.82 -9.04 -19.26
CA PRO A 315 6.06 -7.78 -19.24
C PRO A 315 4.78 -7.78 -20.09
N GLY A 316 4.67 -8.65 -21.10
CA GLY A 316 3.46 -8.83 -21.90
C GLY A 316 2.42 -9.79 -21.27
N GLY A 317 2.50 -10.05 -19.96
CA GLY A 317 1.62 -10.95 -19.21
C GLY A 317 1.76 -12.44 -19.55
N ALA A 318 2.72 -12.82 -20.41
CA ALA A 318 2.86 -14.21 -20.84
C ALA A 318 3.73 -15.00 -19.85
N VAL A 319 3.15 -16.05 -19.27
CA VAL A 319 3.82 -17.02 -18.38
C VAL A 319 5.15 -17.52 -18.98
N ILE A 320 6.22 -17.42 -18.19
CA ILE A 320 7.53 -17.98 -18.54
C ILE A 320 7.46 -19.52 -18.48
N PRO A 321 8.13 -20.25 -19.40
CA PRO A 321 8.13 -21.70 -19.37
C PRO A 321 8.75 -22.28 -18.09
N VAL A 322 8.32 -23.47 -17.70
CA VAL A 322 8.92 -24.24 -16.61
C VAL A 322 10.38 -24.55 -16.92
N GLY A 323 11.29 -24.19 -16.01
CA GLY A 323 12.74 -24.29 -16.21
C GLY A 323 13.56 -23.72 -15.04
N THR A 324 14.88 -23.82 -15.16
CA THR A 324 15.84 -23.13 -14.29
C THR A 324 16.64 -22.18 -15.16
N TYR A 325 16.74 -20.93 -14.75
CA TYR A 325 17.31 -19.85 -15.56
C TYR A 325 18.38 -19.09 -14.79
N ASP A 326 19.47 -18.75 -15.49
CA ASP A 326 20.51 -17.88 -14.97
C ASP A 326 20.09 -16.42 -15.21
N CYS A 327 20.17 -15.59 -14.16
CA CYS A 327 19.71 -14.20 -14.13
C CYS A 327 20.82 -13.26 -13.64
N SER A 328 20.74 -11.99 -14.02
CA SER A 328 21.56 -10.90 -13.50
C SER A 328 20.76 -9.60 -13.41
N VAL A 329 21.18 -8.69 -12.52
CA VAL A 329 20.68 -7.31 -12.46
C VAL A 329 21.73 -6.39 -13.06
N ALA A 330 21.30 -5.42 -13.86
CA ALA A 330 22.14 -4.32 -14.34
C ALA A 330 21.61 -2.97 -13.85
N LEU A 331 22.50 -2.01 -13.68
CA LEU A 331 22.19 -0.61 -13.35
C LEU A 331 22.80 0.28 -14.42
N SER A 332 22.01 1.19 -15.00
CA SER A 332 22.38 2.01 -16.17
C SER A 332 22.34 3.50 -15.84
N ALA A 333 23.45 4.08 -15.37
CA ALA A 333 23.52 5.53 -15.15
C ALA A 333 23.49 6.29 -16.49
N GLY A 334 22.59 7.27 -16.60
CA GLY A 334 22.29 7.99 -17.83
C GLY A 334 21.75 7.09 -18.94
N GLU A 335 20.87 6.15 -18.62
CA GLU A 335 20.03 5.49 -19.64
C GLU A 335 19.18 6.55 -20.35
N PHE A 336 19.00 6.38 -21.66
CA PHE A 336 18.38 7.38 -22.52
C PHE A 336 17.76 6.70 -23.74
N HIS A 337 16.46 6.85 -23.87
CA HIS A 337 15.68 6.43 -25.03
C HIS A 337 15.37 7.65 -25.89
N PHE A 338 15.89 7.67 -27.11
CA PHE A 338 15.50 8.63 -28.15
C PHE A 338 14.29 8.09 -28.90
N ILE A 339 13.20 8.85 -28.92
CA ILE A 339 11.93 8.41 -29.49
C ILE A 339 11.52 9.38 -30.61
N ALA A 340 11.25 8.80 -31.78
CA ALA A 340 10.84 9.51 -32.98
C ALA A 340 9.46 9.03 -33.45
N TYR A 341 8.51 9.95 -33.58
CA TYR A 341 7.14 9.66 -34.03
C TYR A 341 6.86 10.22 -35.44
N ASP A 342 6.19 9.42 -36.27
CA ASP A 342 5.87 9.62 -37.71
C ASP A 342 7.07 9.77 -38.68
N VAL A 343 8.33 9.72 -38.19
CA VAL A 343 9.54 10.06 -38.96
C VAL A 343 9.84 9.10 -40.13
N GLU A 344 9.62 9.59 -41.36
CA GLU A 344 9.68 8.77 -42.56
C GLU A 344 11.09 8.46 -43.06
N THR A 345 12.10 9.23 -42.63
CA THR A 345 13.50 9.05 -43.05
C THR A 345 14.56 9.53 -42.07
N ILE A 346 15.66 8.77 -41.99
CA ILE A 346 17.00 9.35 -41.78
C ILE A 346 18.08 8.69 -42.65
N TYR A 347 18.82 9.50 -43.41
CA TYR A 347 20.00 9.06 -44.19
C TYR A 347 21.00 10.20 -44.43
N PRO A 348 22.29 10.07 -44.07
CA PRO A 348 23.02 8.82 -43.81
C PRO A 348 22.82 8.13 -42.45
N GLY A 349 22.12 8.74 -41.48
CA GLY A 349 21.72 8.07 -40.23
C GLY A 349 21.99 8.88 -38.96
N MET A 350 21.44 8.40 -37.84
CA MET A 350 21.59 8.96 -36.48
C MET A 350 22.83 8.39 -35.78
N ARG A 351 23.46 9.18 -34.91
CA ARG A 351 24.55 8.75 -34.03
C ARG A 351 24.39 9.38 -32.65
N LEU A 352 24.51 8.57 -31.59
CA LEU A 352 24.46 9.00 -30.19
C LEU A 352 25.86 8.99 -29.56
N PHE A 353 26.19 10.02 -28.77
CA PHE A 353 27.48 10.19 -28.11
C PHE A 353 27.30 10.73 -26.69
N ARG A 354 28.10 10.27 -25.72
CA ARG A 354 28.26 10.96 -24.44
C ARG A 354 29.12 12.21 -24.67
N VAL A 355 28.66 13.38 -24.22
CA VAL A 355 29.49 14.58 -24.11
C VAL A 355 30.18 14.57 -22.74
N ARG A 356 31.46 14.95 -22.70
CA ARG A 356 32.26 15.06 -21.47
C ARG A 356 32.39 16.53 -21.06
N PRO A 357 32.82 16.87 -19.83
CA PRO A 357 32.96 18.27 -19.38
C PRO A 357 33.88 19.12 -20.28
N ASN A 358 34.85 18.51 -20.97
CA ASN A 358 35.72 19.18 -21.94
C ASN A 358 35.12 19.31 -23.36
N LEU A 359 33.81 19.05 -23.52
CA LEU A 359 33.02 19.03 -24.75
C LEU A 359 33.51 18.06 -25.86
N ASP A 360 34.29 17.04 -25.51
CA ASP A 360 34.61 15.93 -26.43
C ASP A 360 33.51 14.85 -26.43
N SER A 361 32.85 14.65 -27.57
CA SER A 361 31.85 13.60 -27.77
C SER A 361 32.47 12.19 -27.94
N VAL A 362 32.11 11.25 -27.06
CA VAL A 362 32.57 9.84 -27.03
C VAL A 362 31.45 8.93 -27.55
N PRO A 363 31.72 7.99 -28.49
CA PRO A 363 30.68 7.18 -29.11
C PRO A 363 30.07 6.13 -28.17
N LEU A 364 28.75 6.13 -28.08
CA LEU A 364 27.96 5.08 -27.43
C LEU A 364 27.63 3.95 -28.41
N ASN A 365 27.13 2.83 -27.87
CA ASN A 365 26.52 1.75 -28.63
C ASN A 365 25.01 1.92 -28.61
N MET A 366 24.39 2.07 -29.78
CA MET A 366 22.94 2.29 -29.93
C MET A 366 22.20 0.95 -30.02
N PHE A 367 21.10 0.82 -29.28
CA PHE A 367 20.23 -0.36 -29.26
C PHE A 367 18.85 -0.02 -29.82
N TRP A 368 18.21 -0.98 -30.51
CA TRP A 368 16.82 -0.88 -31.00
C TRP A 368 16.32 -2.22 -31.53
N ASN A 369 14.99 -2.38 -31.62
CA ASN A 369 14.34 -3.41 -32.43
C ASN A 369 13.14 -2.83 -33.21
N ASP A 370 13.12 -3.05 -34.52
CA ASP A 370 12.10 -2.59 -35.49
C ASP A 370 11.09 -3.70 -35.87
N ASN A 371 11.16 -4.90 -35.30
CA ASN A 371 10.41 -6.09 -35.75
C ASN A 371 8.88 -5.83 -35.84
N LEU A 372 8.31 -5.16 -34.83
CA LEU A 372 6.87 -4.83 -34.78
C LEU A 372 6.43 -3.80 -35.84
N VAL A 373 7.36 -3.01 -36.39
CA VAL A 373 7.10 -1.95 -37.39
C VAL A 373 7.65 -2.26 -38.80
N GLN A 374 8.23 -3.46 -39.02
CA GLN A 374 9.00 -3.79 -40.23
C GLN A 374 8.19 -3.94 -41.54
N SER A 375 6.86 -3.78 -41.52
CA SER A 375 5.98 -4.29 -42.59
C SER A 375 6.16 -3.67 -43.99
N THR A 376 6.85 -2.52 -44.12
CA THR A 376 6.91 -1.72 -45.36
C THR A 376 8.32 -1.23 -45.76
N ASP A 377 9.36 -1.96 -45.40
CA ASP A 377 10.78 -1.62 -45.64
C ASP A 377 11.13 -0.97 -47.01
N ILE A 378 11.54 0.30 -46.97
CA ILE A 378 11.96 1.08 -48.14
C ILE A 378 13.49 1.09 -48.25
N ARG A 379 14.02 0.93 -49.48
CA ARG A 379 15.46 0.98 -49.72
C ARG A 379 16.03 2.40 -49.59
N MET A 380 16.97 2.56 -48.67
CA MET A 380 17.84 3.73 -48.55
C MET A 380 18.57 4.08 -49.86
N PRO A 381 19.10 5.30 -50.02
CA PRO A 381 19.89 5.71 -51.19
C PRO A 381 21.11 4.85 -51.52
N ASN A 382 21.67 4.09 -50.57
CA ASN A 382 22.73 3.09 -50.80
C ASN A 382 22.21 1.75 -51.38
N ASN A 383 20.90 1.61 -51.60
CA ASN A 383 20.16 0.42 -52.05
C ASN A 383 20.11 -0.74 -51.02
N GLN A 384 20.55 -0.53 -49.78
CA GLN A 384 20.26 -1.43 -48.65
C GLN A 384 18.90 -1.11 -48.04
N PHE A 385 18.42 -1.98 -47.16
CA PHE A 385 17.30 -1.73 -46.24
C PHE A 385 17.84 -1.26 -44.89
N GLY A 386 16.99 -0.74 -44.01
CA GLY A 386 17.37 -0.51 -42.61
C GLY A 386 17.77 -1.83 -41.95
N VAL A 387 18.55 -1.76 -40.87
CA VAL A 387 18.81 -2.93 -40.01
C VAL A 387 17.68 -3.05 -38.99
N GLU A 388 17.03 -4.21 -38.99
CA GLU A 388 15.87 -4.54 -38.16
C GLU A 388 16.15 -4.45 -36.66
N THR A 389 17.32 -4.93 -36.24
CA THR A 389 17.76 -4.97 -34.85
C THR A 389 19.21 -4.48 -34.78
N SER A 390 19.59 -3.89 -33.65
CA SER A 390 21.00 -3.62 -33.33
C SER A 390 21.79 -4.91 -33.06
N GLY A 391 21.09 -5.96 -32.63
CA GLY A 391 21.65 -7.14 -31.98
C GLY A 391 22.15 -6.86 -30.55
N PRO A 392 22.50 -7.90 -29.77
CA PRO A 392 22.73 -7.82 -28.32
C PRO A 392 24.01 -7.08 -27.89
N ASN A 393 24.79 -6.53 -28.83
CA ASN A 393 26.00 -5.75 -28.53
C ASN A 393 25.83 -4.25 -28.92
N GLY A 394 24.68 -3.88 -29.48
CA GLY A 394 24.42 -2.55 -30.03
C GLY A 394 25.21 -2.25 -31.31
N LEU A 395 24.92 -1.09 -31.91
CA LEU A 395 25.72 -0.52 -33.00
C LEU A 395 26.47 0.72 -32.51
N SER A 396 27.80 0.64 -32.42
CA SER A 396 28.63 1.79 -32.05
C SER A 396 28.51 2.95 -33.05
N SER A 397 28.28 4.17 -32.55
CA SER A 397 28.34 5.41 -33.33
C SER A 397 29.69 5.65 -34.02
N GLY A 398 30.76 5.00 -33.55
CA GLY A 398 32.13 5.15 -34.03
C GLY A 398 32.72 6.55 -33.74
N ALA A 399 34.05 6.68 -33.82
CA ALA A 399 34.73 7.93 -33.46
C ALA A 399 34.09 9.18 -34.12
N TYR A 400 33.83 10.24 -33.35
CA TYR A 400 33.00 11.39 -33.74
C TYR A 400 33.28 11.94 -35.15
N ALA A 401 34.57 12.18 -35.47
CA ALA A 401 35.04 12.70 -36.75
C ALA A 401 35.00 11.69 -37.94
N ALA A 402 34.47 10.48 -37.75
CA ALA A 402 34.22 9.53 -38.82
C ALA A 402 33.01 9.97 -39.68
N ALA A 403 33.00 9.53 -40.95
CA ALA A 403 31.87 9.79 -41.85
C ALA A 403 30.71 8.83 -41.55
N THR A 404 29.53 9.40 -41.30
CA THR A 404 28.27 8.69 -41.04
C THR A 404 27.97 7.67 -42.12
N THR A 405 27.83 6.41 -41.72
CA THR A 405 27.60 5.27 -42.61
C THR A 405 26.46 4.41 -42.08
N ALA A 406 25.29 4.53 -42.70
CA ALA A 406 24.10 3.72 -42.46
C ALA A 406 24.43 2.22 -42.29
N ASN A 407 23.88 1.62 -41.24
CA ASN A 407 24.04 0.20 -40.87
C ASN A 407 25.49 -0.21 -40.57
N ALA A 408 26.39 0.74 -40.28
CA ALA A 408 27.79 0.45 -39.96
C ALA A 408 28.35 1.29 -38.80
N ASN A 409 27.90 2.54 -38.66
CA ASN A 409 28.14 3.36 -37.47
C ASN A 409 27.02 4.39 -37.22
N ALA A 410 25.81 4.13 -37.75
CA ALA A 410 24.65 5.00 -37.62
C ALA A 410 23.35 4.19 -37.81
N ARG A 411 22.33 4.40 -36.96
CA ARG A 411 20.97 3.85 -37.18
C ARG A 411 20.34 4.60 -38.34
N ALA A 412 19.76 3.88 -39.30
CA ALA A 412 19.22 4.49 -40.52
C ALA A 412 18.03 3.69 -41.07
N TRP A 413 16.92 4.38 -41.31
CA TRP A 413 15.68 3.77 -41.81
C TRP A 413 15.10 4.56 -42.99
N GLY A 414 14.48 3.80 -43.90
CA GLY A 414 13.60 4.35 -44.94
C GLY A 414 14.27 5.09 -46.11
N ASN A 415 13.40 5.65 -46.95
CA ASN A 415 13.67 6.57 -48.04
C ASN A 415 12.33 7.19 -48.48
N PHE A 416 12.24 8.51 -48.51
CA PHE A 416 11.04 9.36 -48.43
C PHE A 416 9.76 8.83 -49.14
N GLN A 417 8.86 8.15 -48.40
CA GLN A 417 7.45 7.87 -48.75
C GLN A 417 6.61 7.70 -47.47
N ALA A 418 5.34 8.12 -47.52
CA ALA A 418 4.32 7.92 -46.47
C ALA A 418 3.78 6.46 -46.44
N THR A 419 4.71 5.50 -46.36
CA THR A 419 4.55 4.07 -46.03
C THR A 419 5.90 3.54 -45.53
N SER A 420 6.57 4.32 -44.68
CA SER A 420 7.91 4.04 -44.13
C SER A 420 7.77 3.47 -42.71
N LYS A 421 8.87 2.99 -42.11
CA LYS A 421 8.85 2.41 -40.76
C LYS A 421 8.29 3.33 -39.67
N GLY A 422 8.58 4.63 -39.75
CA GLY A 422 8.13 5.59 -38.74
C GLY A 422 6.68 6.01 -38.89
N ASN A 423 6.06 5.78 -40.06
CA ASN A 423 4.70 6.23 -40.35
C ASN A 423 3.71 5.65 -39.33
N ASP A 424 2.94 6.50 -38.64
CA ASP A 424 2.05 6.14 -37.52
C ASP A 424 2.74 5.25 -36.45
N SER A 425 4.04 5.44 -36.19
CA SER A 425 4.86 4.55 -35.34
C SER A 425 5.87 5.30 -34.47
N PHE A 426 6.17 4.77 -33.28
CA PHE A 426 7.25 5.21 -32.40
C PHE A 426 8.54 4.43 -32.70
N LEU A 427 9.64 5.13 -32.95
CA LEU A 427 10.95 4.57 -33.25
C LEU A 427 11.98 4.82 -32.14
N ASP A 428 11.89 4.04 -31.07
CA ASP A 428 12.85 4.06 -29.95
C ASP A 428 14.28 3.64 -30.38
N THR A 429 15.29 4.41 -29.94
CA THR A 429 16.72 4.05 -29.91
C THR A 429 17.30 4.34 -28.53
N PHE A 430 17.86 3.33 -27.85
CA PHE A 430 18.40 3.52 -26.50
C PHE A 430 19.92 3.35 -26.37
N VAL A 431 20.46 3.97 -25.34
CA VAL A 431 21.86 3.95 -24.88
C VAL A 431 21.90 4.16 -23.36
N TRP A 432 23.07 3.97 -22.76
CA TRP A 432 23.39 4.39 -21.40
C TRP A 432 24.79 5.02 -21.35
N VAL A 433 25.09 5.81 -20.32
CA VAL A 433 26.37 6.52 -20.19
C VAL A 433 27.42 5.70 -19.43
N GLU A 434 27.02 5.06 -18.33
CA GLU A 434 27.79 4.04 -17.58
C GLU A 434 26.85 2.88 -17.24
N ARG A 435 27.39 1.67 -17.03
CA ARG A 435 26.57 0.50 -16.65
C ARG A 435 27.34 -0.54 -15.84
N ALA A 436 26.72 -1.01 -14.77
CA ALA A 436 27.14 -2.19 -14.02
C ALA A 436 26.25 -3.40 -14.35
N VAL A 437 26.77 -4.60 -14.08
CA VAL A 437 26.03 -5.87 -14.13
C VAL A 437 26.49 -6.72 -12.95
N SER A 438 25.54 -7.38 -12.30
CA SER A 438 25.73 -8.19 -11.09
C SER A 438 26.51 -9.48 -11.37
N SER A 439 26.84 -10.21 -10.30
CA SER A 439 27.05 -11.66 -10.43
C SER A 439 25.74 -12.36 -10.78
N GLU A 440 25.84 -13.46 -11.52
CA GLU A 440 24.68 -14.28 -11.91
C GLU A 440 24.13 -15.05 -10.69
N PHE A 441 22.80 -15.17 -10.63
CA PHE A 441 22.02 -15.96 -9.66
C PHE A 441 20.97 -16.78 -10.42
N GLN A 442 20.28 -17.72 -9.76
CA GLN A 442 19.36 -18.64 -10.44
C GLN A 442 17.92 -18.49 -9.95
N ILE A 443 16.97 -18.58 -10.89
CA ILE A 443 15.53 -18.72 -10.60
C ILE A 443 15.02 -20.07 -11.09
N ILE A 444 13.94 -20.58 -10.50
CA ILE A 444 13.29 -21.84 -10.88
C ILE A 444 11.80 -21.57 -11.13
N VAL A 445 11.38 -21.60 -12.40
CA VAL A 445 9.97 -21.52 -12.77
C VAL A 445 9.38 -22.94 -12.75
N ARG A 446 8.32 -23.14 -11.97
CA ARG A 446 7.68 -24.44 -11.72
C ARG A 446 6.24 -24.49 -12.24
N PRO A 447 5.71 -25.69 -12.56
CA PRO A 447 4.29 -25.84 -12.82
C PRO A 447 3.52 -25.74 -11.50
N LEU A 448 2.25 -25.34 -11.56
CA LEU A 448 1.31 -25.70 -10.50
C LEU A 448 1.18 -27.22 -10.48
N GLY A 449 1.24 -27.81 -9.29
CA GLY A 449 1.26 -29.25 -9.10
C GLY A 449 1.09 -29.63 -7.65
N ASP A 450 0.86 -30.92 -7.47
CA ASP A 450 0.72 -31.73 -6.26
C ASP A 450 1.20 -33.11 -6.78
N SER A 451 2.17 -33.72 -6.10
CA SER A 451 3.02 -34.79 -6.69
C SER A 451 2.76 -36.19 -6.11
N ASP A 452 2.14 -36.25 -4.94
CA ASP A 452 1.77 -37.44 -4.15
C ASP A 452 0.26 -37.56 -3.99
N GLY A 453 -0.45 -36.46 -3.75
CA GLY A 453 -1.92 -36.36 -3.83
C GLY A 453 -2.63 -35.90 -2.56
N ASP A 454 -1.96 -35.23 -1.63
CA ASP A 454 -2.50 -34.78 -0.33
C ASP A 454 -3.42 -33.54 -0.46
N ARG A 455 -3.14 -32.69 -1.46
CA ARG A 455 -3.70 -31.37 -1.83
C ARG A 455 -2.84 -30.15 -1.43
N VAL A 456 -1.72 -30.30 -0.73
CA VAL A 456 -0.78 -29.18 -0.56
C VAL A 456 -0.04 -28.97 -1.88
N PRO A 457 0.04 -27.73 -2.42
CA PRO A 457 0.76 -27.51 -3.66
C PRO A 457 2.26 -27.71 -3.49
N ASP A 458 2.87 -28.38 -4.47
CA ASP A 458 4.29 -28.74 -4.63
C ASP A 458 5.30 -27.63 -4.22
N HIS A 459 4.90 -26.36 -4.28
CA HIS A 459 5.69 -25.17 -3.93
C HIS A 459 5.52 -24.70 -2.48
N VAL A 460 4.31 -24.83 -1.89
CA VAL A 460 3.99 -24.43 -0.52
C VAL A 460 4.82 -25.27 0.45
N GLU A 461 4.84 -26.58 0.22
CA GLU A 461 5.68 -27.54 0.93
C GLU A 461 7.15 -27.12 0.98
N ARG A 462 7.75 -26.74 -0.16
CA ARG A 462 9.19 -26.43 -0.23
C ARG A 462 9.57 -25.07 0.33
N CYS A 463 8.65 -24.11 0.26
CA CYS A 463 8.98 -22.69 0.38
C CYS A 463 8.29 -22.01 1.57
N GLU A 464 7.18 -22.54 2.06
CA GLU A 464 6.48 -22.05 3.27
C GLU A 464 6.67 -23.01 4.45
N LEU A 465 6.35 -24.30 4.26
CA LEU A 465 6.27 -25.29 5.33
C LEU A 465 7.64 -25.91 5.66
N GLY A 466 8.30 -26.48 4.65
CA GLY A 466 9.53 -27.26 4.76
C GLY A 466 9.33 -28.77 4.54
N THR A 467 8.12 -29.19 4.15
CA THR A 467 7.70 -30.56 3.91
C THR A 467 8.23 -31.15 2.58
N ASN A 468 7.82 -32.37 2.23
CA ASN A 468 8.47 -33.19 1.20
C ASN A 468 7.53 -33.62 0.02
N PRO A 469 7.58 -32.91 -1.14
CA PRO A 469 6.71 -33.07 -2.34
C PRO A 469 6.71 -34.40 -3.11
N ASN A 470 6.99 -35.52 -2.45
CA ASN A 470 6.90 -36.87 -2.98
C ASN A 470 6.43 -37.87 -1.89
N ASN A 471 5.84 -37.39 -0.80
CA ASN A 471 5.52 -38.11 0.42
C ASN A 471 4.50 -37.31 1.27
N PRO A 472 3.20 -37.65 1.23
CA PRO A 472 2.08 -36.82 1.71
C PRO A 472 1.92 -36.78 3.25
N ASP A 473 2.96 -37.20 3.98
CA ASP A 473 2.99 -37.71 5.36
C ASP A 473 4.48 -37.63 5.77
N THR A 474 4.98 -36.40 5.95
CA THR A 474 6.39 -36.03 5.78
C THR A 474 7.30 -36.59 6.88
N ASP A 475 6.86 -36.52 8.13
CA ASP A 475 7.60 -36.98 9.31
C ASP A 475 7.43 -38.51 9.54
N THR A 476 6.36 -39.08 8.99
CA THR A 476 5.89 -40.48 8.97
C THR A 476 5.07 -40.95 10.19
N ASP A 477 4.25 -40.06 10.77
CA ASP A 477 3.28 -40.36 11.85
C ASP A 477 2.02 -41.12 11.36
N THR A 478 1.53 -40.85 10.13
CA THR A 478 0.30 -41.31 9.45
C THR A 478 -0.94 -40.38 9.41
N ILE A 479 -0.84 -39.13 9.81
CA ILE A 479 -1.66 -38.02 9.30
C ILE A 479 -1.12 -37.62 7.89
N ASP A 480 -1.88 -36.85 7.10
CA ASP A 480 -1.41 -36.32 5.80
C ASP A 480 -1.09 -34.82 5.95
N ASP A 481 0.06 -34.32 5.46
CA ASP A 481 0.62 -32.95 5.66
C ASP A 481 -0.43 -31.83 5.52
N PHE A 482 -1.41 -32.00 4.62
CA PHE A 482 -2.56 -31.12 4.40
C PHE A 482 -3.39 -30.83 5.68
N VAL A 483 -3.45 -31.76 6.62
CA VAL A 483 -4.23 -31.67 7.86
C VAL A 483 -3.45 -30.93 8.94
N GLU A 484 -2.20 -31.34 9.20
CA GLU A 484 -1.34 -30.69 10.19
C GLU A 484 -1.00 -29.25 9.77
N SER A 485 -0.92 -28.96 8.46
CA SER A 485 -0.80 -27.60 7.94
C SER A 485 -2.13 -26.82 7.85
N ASN A 486 -3.28 -27.39 8.27
CA ASN A 486 -4.60 -26.77 8.11
C ASN A 486 -4.84 -26.21 6.69
N GLY A 487 -4.69 -27.05 5.67
CA GLY A 487 -4.87 -26.70 4.26
C GLY A 487 -3.63 -26.11 3.55
N GLY A 488 -2.43 -26.23 4.13
CA GLY A 488 -1.18 -25.68 3.58
C GLY A 488 -0.68 -24.41 4.25
N THR A 489 -1.23 -24.02 5.40
CA THR A 489 -0.80 -22.92 6.25
C THR A 489 0.30 -23.33 7.24
N ARG A 490 0.99 -22.37 7.86
CA ARG A 490 2.15 -22.64 8.72
C ARG A 490 1.78 -22.67 10.21
N VAL A 491 1.06 -23.72 10.63
CA VAL A 491 0.71 -24.00 12.04
C VAL A 491 1.95 -24.40 12.86
N ASN A 492 1.92 -24.20 14.17
CA ASN A 492 2.96 -24.59 15.15
C ASN A 492 2.33 -24.52 16.54
N THR A 493 1.62 -25.59 16.92
CA THR A 493 0.68 -25.62 18.05
C THR A 493 1.34 -25.43 19.42
N ASP A 494 2.34 -26.24 19.79
CA ASP A 494 3.06 -26.11 21.09
C ASP A 494 3.96 -24.86 21.21
N GLY A 495 4.32 -24.23 20.08
CA GLY A 495 5.23 -23.09 20.03
C GLY A 495 6.73 -23.42 19.99
N ASN A 496 7.17 -24.68 19.90
CA ASN A 496 8.59 -25.06 19.99
C ASN A 496 9.45 -24.55 18.82
N GLY A 497 8.84 -24.30 17.66
CA GLY A 497 9.48 -23.75 16.47
C GLY A 497 9.74 -24.75 15.33
N GLN A 498 9.27 -25.99 15.48
CA GLN A 498 8.94 -26.88 14.37
C GLN A 498 7.67 -26.35 13.66
N ILE A 499 6.91 -27.22 13.01
CA ILE A 499 5.50 -27.04 12.63
C ILE A 499 4.83 -28.40 12.80
N ASP A 500 3.53 -28.42 13.02
CA ASP A 500 2.73 -29.63 13.18
C ASP A 500 3.07 -30.65 12.07
N ALA A 501 3.04 -30.22 10.78
CA ALA A 501 3.37 -31.06 9.60
C ALA A 501 4.85 -31.52 9.50
N LEU A 502 5.63 -31.39 10.58
CA LEU A 502 7.00 -31.84 10.75
C LEU A 502 7.28 -32.37 12.16
N ASP A 503 6.32 -32.40 13.08
CA ASP A 503 6.50 -32.86 14.48
C ASP A 503 5.57 -34.03 14.82
N THR A 504 6.09 -34.99 15.58
CA THR A 504 5.40 -36.26 15.89
C THR A 504 4.56 -36.20 17.18
N ASP A 505 4.44 -35.02 17.76
CA ASP A 505 4.07 -34.72 19.17
C ASP A 505 3.66 -33.23 19.19
N SER A 506 2.61 -32.85 18.44
CA SER A 506 2.33 -31.46 18.01
C SER A 506 2.00 -30.45 19.14
N ASP A 507 1.65 -30.93 20.33
CA ASP A 507 1.27 -30.15 21.51
C ASP A 507 2.23 -30.33 22.74
N ASP A 508 3.25 -31.20 22.63
CA ASP A 508 4.19 -31.62 23.71
C ASP A 508 3.50 -32.27 24.94
N ASP A 509 2.32 -32.90 24.77
CA ASP A 509 1.65 -33.74 25.79
C ASP A 509 2.45 -35.02 26.11
N THR A 510 3.22 -35.54 25.13
CA THR A 510 4.02 -36.78 25.16
C THR A 510 3.32 -38.10 24.84
N VAL A 511 2.09 -38.08 24.34
CA VAL A 511 1.61 -39.09 23.37
C VAL A 511 2.25 -38.80 21.99
N LEU A 512 1.60 -39.06 20.86
CA LEU A 512 2.19 -38.92 19.53
C LEU A 512 1.05 -38.91 18.49
N ASP A 513 0.99 -37.90 17.64
CA ASP A 513 -0.06 -37.65 16.62
C ASP A 513 -0.53 -38.92 15.88
N ALA A 514 0.41 -39.84 15.60
CA ALA A 514 0.21 -41.20 15.06
C ALA A 514 -0.75 -42.11 15.85
N LEU A 515 -1.15 -41.71 17.05
CA LEU A 515 -1.90 -42.46 18.06
C LEU A 515 -3.19 -41.73 18.44
N GLU A 516 -3.19 -40.41 18.42
CA GLU A 516 -4.38 -39.55 18.43
C GLU A 516 -5.10 -39.71 17.09
N GLY A 517 -4.45 -39.23 16.04
CA GLY A 517 -4.94 -39.14 14.68
C GLY A 517 -5.83 -37.91 14.48
N ASN A 518 -6.20 -37.67 13.22
CA ASN A 518 -7.17 -36.64 12.85
C ASN A 518 -8.61 -37.10 13.17
N VAL A 519 -8.89 -37.18 14.47
CA VAL A 519 -10.23 -37.28 15.08
C VAL A 519 -10.46 -35.97 15.84
N GLN A 520 -11.71 -35.73 16.23
CA GLN A 520 -12.08 -34.73 17.23
C GLN A 520 -13.12 -35.43 18.10
N THR A 521 -12.82 -35.58 19.39
CA THR A 521 -13.59 -36.45 20.29
C THR A 521 -14.63 -35.69 21.12
N ASP A 522 -14.37 -34.43 21.45
CA ASP A 522 -15.18 -33.51 22.28
C ASP A 522 -16.08 -32.54 21.48
N ALA A 523 -15.61 -32.08 20.32
CA ALA A 523 -16.17 -31.06 19.41
C ALA A 523 -15.96 -29.56 19.78
N ASP A 524 -14.81 -29.18 20.33
CA ASP A 524 -14.43 -27.78 20.66
C ASP A 524 -14.06 -26.88 19.43
N GLY A 525 -13.24 -27.42 18.52
CA GLY A 525 -12.50 -26.73 17.45
C GLY A 525 -11.15 -27.38 17.10
N SER A 526 -10.55 -28.11 18.05
CA SER A 526 -9.25 -28.81 17.99
C SER A 526 -9.40 -30.28 17.56
N PRO A 527 -8.51 -30.82 16.72
CA PRO A 527 -8.38 -32.27 16.56
C PRO A 527 -7.57 -32.88 17.72
N ASP A 528 -7.83 -34.15 18.07
CA ASP A 528 -7.18 -34.89 19.17
C ASP A 528 -5.63 -34.70 19.18
N PHE A 529 -4.97 -34.72 18.02
CA PHE A 529 -3.50 -34.54 17.90
C PHE A 529 -2.97 -33.12 18.22
N ARG A 530 -3.84 -32.19 18.60
CA ARG A 530 -3.50 -30.83 19.06
C ARG A 530 -4.04 -30.50 20.44
N ASP A 531 -4.69 -31.46 21.11
CA ASP A 531 -5.30 -31.27 22.42
C ASP A 531 -4.73 -32.20 23.48
N THR A 532 -4.39 -31.62 24.62
CA THR A 532 -3.80 -32.29 25.78
C THR A 532 -4.82 -33.07 26.61
N ASP A 533 -6.12 -32.99 26.28
CA ASP A 533 -7.27 -33.50 27.04
C ASP A 533 -8.39 -33.96 26.07
N ASP A 534 -8.13 -35.01 25.27
CA ASP A 534 -8.94 -35.52 24.11
C ASP A 534 -10.48 -35.44 24.29
N ASP A 535 -11.03 -35.69 25.48
CA ASP A 535 -12.47 -35.66 25.76
C ASP A 535 -12.91 -34.74 26.92
N GLN A 536 -12.03 -33.82 27.32
CA GLN A 536 -12.22 -32.77 28.34
C GLN A 536 -12.69 -33.28 29.72
N ASP A 537 -12.25 -34.46 30.14
CA ASP A 537 -12.57 -35.02 31.46
C ASP A 537 -11.68 -34.45 32.60
N THR A 538 -10.62 -33.70 32.27
CA THR A 538 -9.58 -33.13 33.17
C THR A 538 -8.46 -34.09 33.61
N ILE A 539 -8.35 -35.28 33.02
CA ILE A 539 -7.25 -36.23 33.15
C ILE A 539 -6.45 -36.24 31.83
N PRO A 540 -5.33 -35.48 31.71
CA PRO A 540 -4.66 -35.27 30.42
C PRO A 540 -4.25 -36.56 29.69
N THR A 541 -4.36 -36.55 28.36
CA THR A 541 -4.20 -37.67 27.42
C THR A 541 -2.98 -38.56 27.71
N ALA A 542 -1.78 -38.00 27.92
CA ALA A 542 -0.58 -38.77 28.29
C ALA A 542 -0.64 -39.47 29.65
N THR A 543 -1.45 -38.99 30.59
CA THR A 543 -1.67 -39.63 31.90
C THR A 543 -2.39 -40.96 31.72
N GLU A 544 -3.39 -40.96 30.85
CA GLU A 544 -4.26 -42.10 30.62
C GLU A 544 -3.66 -43.15 29.70
N GLU A 545 -3.01 -42.77 28.59
CA GLU A 545 -2.32 -43.74 27.73
C GLU A 545 -1.15 -44.41 28.52
N LEU A 546 -0.53 -43.69 29.47
CA LEU A 546 0.45 -44.24 30.42
C LEU A 546 -0.16 -45.28 31.39
N ASP A 547 -1.35 -45.01 31.93
CA ASP A 547 -2.04 -45.95 32.80
C ASP A 547 -2.70 -47.10 32.01
N GLY A 548 -3.12 -46.86 30.76
CA GLY A 548 -3.57 -47.85 29.79
C GLY A 548 -2.50 -48.91 29.48
N VAL A 549 -1.22 -48.53 29.46
CA VAL A 549 -0.08 -49.46 29.38
C VAL A 549 0.01 -50.39 30.62
N THR A 550 -0.53 -49.96 31.76
CA THR A 550 -0.44 -50.66 33.05
C THR A 550 -1.67 -51.52 33.36
N TYR A 551 -2.87 -50.97 33.15
CA TYR A 551 -4.17 -51.56 33.53
C TYR A 551 -4.91 -52.09 32.29
N GLY A 552 -5.02 -51.25 31.26
CA GLY A 552 -5.55 -51.56 29.94
C GLY A 552 -6.07 -50.29 29.27
N HIS A 553 -5.81 -50.11 27.98
CA HIS A 553 -6.24 -48.92 27.21
C HIS A 553 -7.74 -48.95 26.81
N ASP A 554 -8.50 -49.95 27.24
CA ASP A 554 -9.92 -50.21 26.92
C ASP A 554 -10.41 -51.12 28.04
N VAL A 555 -10.74 -50.54 29.21
CA VAL A 555 -11.05 -51.30 30.44
C VAL A 555 -12.47 -51.86 30.40
N ASN A 556 -13.46 -51.03 30.08
CA ASN A 556 -14.86 -51.42 29.94
C ASN A 556 -15.10 -52.41 28.76
N THR A 557 -14.20 -52.48 27.78
CA THR A 557 -14.31 -53.27 26.54
C THR A 557 -15.45 -52.86 25.61
N ASN A 558 -15.86 -51.59 25.66
CA ASN A 558 -16.86 -51.00 24.78
C ASN A 558 -16.30 -50.76 23.36
N GLY A 559 -14.98 -50.56 23.24
CA GLY A 559 -14.24 -50.43 21.98
C GLY A 559 -13.76 -49.02 21.61
N ARG A 560 -13.92 -48.04 22.51
CA ARG A 560 -13.11 -46.82 22.57
C ARG A 560 -11.77 -47.09 23.28
N ARG A 561 -10.98 -46.05 23.54
CA ARG A 561 -9.91 -46.08 24.55
C ARG A 561 -10.28 -45.13 25.69
N ASN A 562 -9.67 -45.33 26.85
CA ASN A 562 -9.92 -44.54 28.07
C ASN A 562 -9.95 -43.02 27.76
N ARG A 563 -8.86 -42.52 27.17
CA ARG A 563 -8.67 -41.14 26.71
C ARG A 563 -9.48 -40.68 25.49
N VAL A 564 -10.64 -41.29 25.26
CA VAL A 564 -11.71 -40.85 24.33
C VAL A 564 -13.06 -41.41 24.82
N ASP A 565 -13.18 -41.69 26.13
CA ASP A 565 -14.23 -42.45 26.78
C ASP A 565 -14.37 -42.17 28.29
N THR A 566 -14.76 -40.94 28.65
CA THR A 566 -15.41 -40.43 29.90
C THR A 566 -16.12 -41.36 30.94
N ASP A 567 -16.26 -42.67 30.70
CA ASP A 567 -16.73 -43.76 31.60
C ASP A 567 -15.84 -45.00 31.31
N SER A 568 -14.53 -44.89 31.58
CA SER A 568 -13.49 -45.80 31.09
C SER A 568 -13.64 -47.24 31.55
N ASP A 569 -14.17 -47.46 32.75
CA ASP A 569 -14.31 -48.78 33.37
C ASP A 569 -15.71 -49.41 33.18
N GLY A 570 -16.72 -48.57 32.88
CA GLY A 570 -18.09 -48.96 32.59
C GLY A 570 -18.96 -49.23 33.83
N ASP A 571 -18.60 -48.70 35.01
CA ASP A 571 -19.44 -48.68 36.21
C ASP A 571 -20.65 -47.75 36.05
N GLY A 572 -20.49 -46.63 35.32
CA GLY A 572 -21.54 -45.65 35.02
C GLY A 572 -21.48 -44.34 35.82
N LYS A 573 -20.37 -44.05 36.53
CA LYS A 573 -19.93 -42.70 36.89
C LYS A 573 -19.32 -42.01 35.64
N LEU A 574 -18.60 -40.90 35.85
CA LEU A 574 -17.74 -40.29 34.84
C LEU A 574 -16.31 -40.16 35.38
N ASP A 575 -15.32 -40.32 34.52
CA ASP A 575 -13.89 -40.33 34.87
C ASP A 575 -13.48 -39.01 35.55
N ALA A 576 -14.00 -37.87 35.06
CA ALA A 576 -13.92 -36.53 35.64
C ALA A 576 -14.41 -36.40 37.11
N VAL A 577 -15.22 -37.35 37.58
CA VAL A 577 -15.73 -37.41 38.97
C VAL A 577 -14.89 -38.37 39.81
N GLU A 578 -14.44 -39.49 39.23
CA GLU A 578 -13.68 -40.52 39.93
C GLU A 578 -12.20 -40.18 40.12
N LEU A 579 -11.63 -39.54 39.10
CA LEU A 579 -10.27 -39.06 38.98
C LEU A 579 -9.21 -40.15 39.24
N ARG A 580 -7.96 -39.72 39.30
CA ARG A 580 -6.79 -40.58 39.45
C ARG A 580 -6.52 -41.04 40.90
N GLY A 581 -7.56 -41.52 41.57
CA GLY A 581 -7.53 -42.07 42.94
C GLY A 581 -6.87 -43.46 43.05
N ASP A 582 -7.10 -44.15 44.18
CA ASP A 582 -6.74 -45.56 44.48
C ASP A 582 -7.50 -45.91 45.77
N LEU A 583 -8.84 -46.01 45.70
CA LEU A 583 -9.72 -45.98 46.87
C LEU A 583 -9.53 -47.18 47.81
N ASP A 584 -9.50 -48.41 47.28
CA ASP A 584 -9.37 -49.63 48.09
C ASP A 584 -7.90 -50.01 48.41
N GLY A 585 -6.94 -49.45 47.67
CA GLY A 585 -5.50 -49.65 47.84
C GLY A 585 -4.91 -50.91 47.19
N ASP A 586 -5.61 -51.54 46.24
CA ASP A 586 -5.10 -52.57 45.32
C ASP A 586 -3.98 -52.01 44.40
N GLY A 587 -4.14 -50.75 43.98
CA GLY A 587 -3.20 -50.02 43.12
C GLY A 587 -3.65 -49.85 41.66
N ILE A 588 -4.96 -49.87 41.39
CA ILE A 588 -5.60 -49.43 40.14
C ILE A 588 -6.21 -48.03 40.39
N PRO A 589 -6.13 -47.08 39.44
CA PRO A 589 -6.83 -45.80 39.55
C PRO A 589 -8.35 -45.96 39.62
N ASN A 590 -9.06 -45.07 40.33
CA ASN A 590 -10.52 -45.15 40.50
C ASN A 590 -11.26 -45.31 39.16
N TYR A 591 -11.03 -44.37 38.22
CA TYR A 591 -11.60 -44.37 36.86
C TYR A 591 -11.25 -45.61 36.00
N LEU A 592 -10.50 -46.57 36.54
CA LEU A 592 -10.09 -47.82 35.89
C LEU A 592 -10.39 -49.08 36.74
N ASP A 593 -11.08 -48.98 37.90
CA ASP A 593 -11.39 -50.13 38.78
C ASP A 593 -12.90 -50.43 38.98
N PRO A 594 -13.50 -51.30 38.15
CA PRO A 594 -14.93 -51.60 38.19
C PRO A 594 -15.34 -52.52 39.35
N VAL A 595 -14.49 -52.69 40.37
CA VAL A 595 -14.74 -53.55 41.55
C VAL A 595 -14.05 -53.07 42.83
N GLU A 596 -14.18 -51.78 43.19
CA GLU A 596 -13.78 -51.20 44.48
C GLU A 596 -14.15 -52.14 45.66
N LEU A 597 -13.18 -52.69 46.42
CA LEU A 597 -13.44 -53.76 47.41
C LEU A 597 -12.68 -53.63 48.74
N ASP A 598 -13.16 -52.71 49.56
CA ASP A 598 -12.66 -52.38 50.91
C ASP A 598 -12.12 -53.59 51.75
N PRO A 599 -10.85 -53.51 52.20
CA PRO A 599 -10.26 -54.46 53.16
C PRO A 599 -10.54 -54.19 54.66
N ASN A 600 -11.12 -53.04 55.04
CA ASN A 600 -11.21 -52.54 56.41
C ASN A 600 -12.48 -52.98 57.16
N GLY A 601 -13.56 -53.27 56.43
CA GLY A 601 -14.93 -53.49 56.87
C GLY A 601 -15.73 -52.20 56.99
N ASP A 602 -15.66 -51.36 55.96
CA ASP A 602 -16.04 -49.93 55.81
C ASP A 602 -16.25 -49.75 54.27
N LEU A 603 -17.36 -50.27 53.73
CA LEU A 603 -17.41 -50.80 52.33
C LEU A 603 -17.54 -49.71 51.26
N ASP A 604 -18.00 -48.57 51.72
CA ASP A 604 -18.46 -47.36 51.06
C ASP A 604 -17.45 -46.22 51.28
N GLY A 605 -16.46 -46.42 52.16
CA GLY A 605 -15.37 -45.49 52.43
C GLY A 605 -15.72 -44.28 53.30
N ASP A 606 -16.93 -44.23 53.87
CA ASP A 606 -17.43 -43.12 54.69
C ASP A 606 -16.61 -42.93 56.00
N GLY A 607 -16.00 -44.01 56.51
CA GLY A 607 -15.25 -44.05 57.77
C GLY A 607 -16.01 -44.69 58.94
N LEU A 608 -17.22 -45.19 58.70
CA LEU A 608 -17.98 -46.07 59.57
C LEU A 608 -17.85 -47.52 59.11
N THR A 609 -17.37 -48.37 60.02
CA THR A 609 -17.38 -49.80 59.70
C THR A 609 -18.80 -50.36 59.55
N ASN A 610 -19.02 -51.35 58.67
CA ASN A 610 -20.27 -52.11 58.46
C ASN A 610 -20.95 -52.63 59.75
N THR A 611 -20.19 -52.73 60.84
CA THR A 611 -20.67 -53.13 62.17
C THR A 611 -21.24 -51.96 63.00
N ASN A 612 -20.71 -50.74 62.84
CA ASN A 612 -21.29 -49.51 63.40
C ASN A 612 -22.61 -49.21 62.70
N GLU A 613 -22.60 -49.23 61.38
CA GLU A 613 -23.75 -48.94 60.53
C GLU A 613 -24.93 -49.88 60.78
N THR A 614 -24.68 -51.21 60.73
CA THR A 614 -25.65 -52.24 61.15
C THR A 614 -26.17 -52.04 62.60
N THR A 615 -25.50 -51.23 63.42
CA THR A 615 -25.90 -50.92 64.81
C THR A 615 -26.70 -49.61 64.95
N ILE A 616 -26.42 -48.58 64.16
CA ILE A 616 -27.17 -47.30 64.14
C ILE A 616 -28.35 -47.35 63.15
N GLY A 617 -28.12 -47.98 62.00
CA GLY A 617 -29.11 -48.53 61.09
C GLY A 617 -29.01 -48.04 59.64
N THR A 618 -27.90 -47.39 59.30
CA THR A 618 -27.48 -46.99 57.95
C THR A 618 -27.17 -48.19 57.04
N PHE A 619 -26.86 -47.92 55.76
CA PHE A 619 -26.63 -48.91 54.71
C PHE A 619 -25.14 -49.11 54.40
N PHE A 620 -24.59 -50.21 54.92
CA PHE A 620 -23.21 -50.72 54.71
C PHE A 620 -22.77 -51.03 53.27
N ASP A 621 -23.52 -50.56 52.28
CA ASP A 621 -23.22 -50.60 50.86
C ASP A 621 -23.60 -49.27 50.16
N ASN A 622 -23.54 -48.14 50.87
CA ASN A 622 -23.89 -46.78 50.42
C ASN A 622 -23.40 -45.68 51.42
N PRO A 623 -22.46 -44.77 51.08
CA PRO A 623 -21.81 -43.83 52.03
C PRO A 623 -22.69 -42.68 52.56
N ASP A 624 -23.92 -42.60 52.07
CA ASP A 624 -24.90 -41.53 52.14
C ASP A 624 -26.26 -42.24 52.15
N SER A 625 -26.80 -42.55 53.32
CA SER A 625 -27.78 -43.64 53.48
C SER A 625 -29.15 -43.40 52.81
N ASP A 626 -29.54 -42.17 52.56
CA ASP A 626 -30.79 -41.79 51.89
C ASP A 626 -30.61 -41.03 50.58
N GLY A 627 -29.40 -40.56 50.27
CA GLY A 627 -29.00 -40.09 48.94
C GLY A 627 -29.07 -38.57 48.79
N ASP A 628 -28.61 -37.82 49.79
CA ASP A 628 -28.62 -36.36 49.82
C ASP A 628 -27.26 -35.71 49.50
N GLY A 629 -26.15 -36.44 49.60
CA GLY A 629 -24.79 -35.96 49.35
C GLY A 629 -24.01 -35.54 50.61
N ILE A 630 -24.63 -35.54 51.78
CA ILE A 630 -23.96 -35.61 53.08
C ILE A 630 -23.55 -37.07 53.32
N ASN A 631 -22.56 -37.26 54.19
CA ASN A 631 -21.94 -38.56 54.43
C ASN A 631 -22.30 -39.09 55.83
N ASP A 632 -22.69 -40.37 55.89
CA ASP A 632 -23.16 -41.08 57.10
C ASP A 632 -22.25 -40.83 58.33
N TYR A 633 -20.93 -40.72 58.12
CA TYR A 633 -19.96 -40.40 59.17
C TYR A 633 -20.13 -39.01 59.78
N VAL A 634 -20.39 -37.99 58.96
CA VAL A 634 -20.55 -36.59 59.36
C VAL A 634 -21.84 -36.43 60.16
N GLU A 635 -22.92 -36.95 59.61
CA GLU A 635 -24.26 -36.97 60.19
C GLU A 635 -24.31 -37.73 61.50
N THR A 636 -23.71 -38.91 61.56
CA THR A 636 -23.61 -39.67 62.82
C THR A 636 -22.51 -39.14 63.76
N ASN A 637 -21.78 -38.08 63.39
CA ASN A 637 -20.68 -37.51 64.17
C ASN A 637 -19.68 -38.59 64.62
N GLY A 638 -19.22 -39.39 63.65
CA GLY A 638 -18.32 -40.54 63.83
C GLY A 638 -18.98 -41.77 64.48
N GLY A 639 -20.22 -42.11 64.08
CA GLY A 639 -20.89 -43.37 64.43
C GLY A 639 -21.78 -43.34 65.67
N THR A 640 -22.35 -42.17 65.97
CA THR A 640 -23.37 -41.95 66.99
C THR A 640 -24.73 -41.73 66.31
N ALA A 641 -25.74 -42.54 66.64
CA ALA A 641 -27.11 -42.24 66.23
C ALA A 641 -27.58 -40.92 66.88
N ILE A 642 -27.68 -39.88 66.06
CA ILE A 642 -28.33 -38.59 66.34
C ILE A 642 -29.75 -38.66 65.76
N ASN A 643 -30.60 -37.67 66.07
CA ASN A 643 -31.93 -37.44 65.49
C ASN A 643 -32.29 -36.03 65.99
N THR A 644 -32.17 -35.03 65.13
CA THR A 644 -32.10 -33.61 65.52
C THR A 644 -33.49 -33.03 65.78
N ASP A 645 -34.42 -33.19 64.82
CA ASP A 645 -35.87 -32.91 64.91
C ASP A 645 -36.60 -33.54 66.13
N GLY A 646 -36.29 -34.79 66.44
CA GLY A 646 -37.02 -35.66 67.36
C GLY A 646 -38.24 -36.43 66.79
N ASN A 647 -38.51 -36.42 65.48
CA ASN A 647 -39.72 -36.98 64.86
C ASN A 647 -39.58 -38.46 64.44
N GLY A 648 -38.46 -38.87 63.84
CA GLY A 648 -38.45 -40.02 62.92
C GLY A 648 -37.24 -41.00 62.98
N PRO A 649 -36.56 -41.22 61.83
CA PRO A 649 -35.25 -41.88 61.65
C PRO A 649 -34.08 -41.42 62.57
N ILE A 650 -32.90 -41.25 61.97
CA ILE A 650 -31.67 -40.63 62.46
C ILE A 650 -31.18 -39.79 61.29
N ASP A 651 -30.49 -38.67 61.54
CA ASP A 651 -30.05 -37.67 60.54
C ASP A 651 -29.61 -38.35 59.23
N ALA A 652 -28.63 -39.27 59.31
CA ALA A 652 -28.21 -40.22 58.25
C ALA A 652 -29.28 -41.26 57.83
N ARG A 653 -30.46 -40.80 57.41
CA ARG A 653 -31.70 -41.50 56.98
C ARG A 653 -32.97 -40.59 57.09
N ASP A 654 -32.84 -39.31 57.44
CA ASP A 654 -33.87 -38.26 57.34
C ASP A 654 -33.36 -37.14 56.40
N THR A 655 -33.85 -37.11 55.15
CA THR A 655 -33.55 -36.08 54.13
C THR A 655 -34.19 -34.69 54.42
N ASP A 656 -34.32 -34.34 55.70
CA ASP A 656 -34.95 -33.17 56.33
C ASP A 656 -34.65 -33.28 57.85
N SER A 657 -33.36 -33.17 58.22
CA SER A 657 -32.80 -33.63 59.50
C SER A 657 -33.35 -32.96 60.76
N ASP A 658 -33.84 -31.72 60.65
CA ASP A 658 -34.43 -30.95 61.75
C ASP A 658 -35.92 -30.58 61.59
N ASP A 659 -36.59 -31.10 60.54
CA ASP A 659 -38.04 -30.96 60.24
C ASP A 659 -38.41 -29.50 59.87
N ASP A 660 -37.52 -28.83 59.10
CA ASP A 660 -37.64 -27.44 58.63
C ASP A 660 -38.10 -27.29 57.17
N THR A 661 -38.12 -28.37 56.39
CA THR A 661 -38.58 -28.45 54.99
C THR A 661 -37.60 -28.04 53.88
N VAL A 662 -36.39 -27.57 54.19
CA VAL A 662 -35.26 -27.73 53.25
C VAL A 662 -34.78 -29.19 53.33
N PRO A 663 -34.46 -29.85 52.20
CA PRO A 663 -33.75 -31.12 52.24
C PRO A 663 -32.24 -30.89 52.43
N ASP A 664 -31.62 -31.63 53.34
CA ASP A 664 -30.18 -31.68 53.65
C ASP A 664 -29.24 -31.56 52.43
N ALA A 665 -29.63 -32.18 51.30
CA ALA A 665 -28.96 -32.12 49.99
C ALA A 665 -28.72 -30.70 49.45
N THR A 666 -29.62 -29.78 49.79
CA THR A 666 -29.65 -28.39 49.31
C THR A 666 -28.74 -27.50 50.17
N GLU A 667 -28.65 -27.85 51.45
CA GLU A 667 -27.94 -27.08 52.47
C GLU A 667 -26.45 -27.43 52.53
N GLY A 668 -26.09 -28.67 52.19
CA GLY A 668 -24.71 -29.08 51.94
C GLY A 668 -23.89 -29.32 53.20
N GLY A 669 -23.42 -30.56 53.37
CA GLY A 669 -22.94 -31.15 54.65
C GLY A 669 -21.89 -30.43 55.51
N THR A 670 -21.25 -29.35 55.04
CA THR A 670 -20.31 -28.54 55.84
C THR A 670 -20.55 -27.02 55.78
N ILE A 671 -21.63 -26.58 55.13
CA ILE A 671 -22.07 -25.19 55.16
C ILE A 671 -22.59 -24.88 56.58
N ASN A 672 -22.41 -23.61 56.97
CA ASN A 672 -22.66 -23.07 58.30
C ASN A 672 -22.75 -21.55 58.11
N THR A 673 -23.94 -21.06 57.78
CA THR A 673 -24.18 -19.66 57.36
C THR A 673 -23.98 -18.68 58.51
N ASP A 674 -24.60 -18.93 59.67
CA ASP A 674 -24.52 -18.05 60.85
C ASP A 674 -23.15 -18.05 61.60
N GLY A 675 -22.35 -19.11 61.42
CA GLY A 675 -21.04 -19.27 62.07
C GLY A 675 -21.02 -19.94 63.45
N THR A 676 -22.07 -20.68 63.86
CA THR A 676 -22.17 -21.31 65.19
C THR A 676 -21.62 -22.76 65.26
N ASP A 677 -22.10 -23.56 66.22
CA ASP A 677 -21.60 -24.92 66.54
C ASP A 677 -22.36 -26.03 65.75
N SER A 678 -23.37 -25.68 64.95
CA SER A 678 -24.17 -26.55 64.05
C SER A 678 -23.88 -26.20 62.58
N PRO A 679 -23.94 -27.14 61.63
CA PRO A 679 -24.13 -26.84 60.20
C PRO A 679 -25.62 -26.67 59.85
N ASN A 680 -25.92 -26.16 58.66
CA ASN A 680 -27.25 -25.72 58.21
C ASN A 680 -28.38 -26.74 58.46
N TRP A 681 -28.23 -27.95 57.90
CA TRP A 681 -29.08 -29.15 58.03
C TRP A 681 -29.31 -29.68 59.47
N ARG A 682 -29.03 -28.87 60.49
CA ARG A 682 -29.23 -29.15 61.92
C ARG A 682 -29.58 -27.90 62.76
N ASP A 683 -29.72 -26.71 62.16
CA ASP A 683 -30.17 -25.50 62.84
C ASP A 683 -31.31 -24.82 62.03
N PRO A 684 -32.59 -24.99 62.45
CA PRO A 684 -33.77 -24.59 61.67
C PRO A 684 -34.11 -23.09 61.84
N ASP A 685 -33.09 -22.24 61.73
CA ASP A 685 -32.97 -20.79 61.99
C ASP A 685 -31.59 -20.39 61.40
N ASP A 686 -31.43 -20.61 60.08
CA ASP A 686 -30.18 -21.04 59.42
C ASP A 686 -29.12 -19.92 59.24
N ASP A 687 -29.59 -18.67 59.06
CA ASP A 687 -28.77 -17.44 59.13
C ASP A 687 -28.68 -16.84 60.56
N ASN A 688 -29.57 -17.29 61.47
CA ASN A 688 -29.81 -16.83 62.84
C ASN A 688 -30.40 -15.40 62.97
N ASP A 689 -31.25 -14.95 62.04
CA ASP A 689 -32.05 -13.74 62.19
C ASP A 689 -33.14 -13.90 63.30
N SER A 690 -33.58 -15.13 63.61
CA SER A 690 -34.70 -15.51 64.50
C SER A 690 -36.11 -15.61 63.86
N ILE A 691 -36.20 -15.67 62.54
CA ILE A 691 -37.23 -16.32 61.75
C ILE A 691 -36.73 -17.77 61.50
N PRO A 692 -37.56 -18.82 61.67
CA PRO A 692 -37.13 -20.19 61.42
C PRO A 692 -37.35 -20.57 59.95
N THR A 693 -36.31 -21.08 59.28
CA THR A 693 -36.22 -21.52 57.87
C THR A 693 -37.52 -22.04 57.26
N ALA A 694 -38.23 -22.92 58.00
CA ALA A 694 -39.55 -23.46 57.66
C ALA A 694 -40.66 -22.42 57.42
N THR A 695 -40.39 -21.16 57.70
CA THR A 695 -41.23 -20.00 57.47
C THR A 695 -40.80 -19.31 56.18
N GLU A 696 -39.51 -19.02 55.99
CA GLU A 696 -38.99 -18.44 54.75
C GLU A 696 -39.12 -19.36 53.53
N VAL A 697 -38.90 -20.66 53.69
CA VAL A 697 -39.18 -21.65 52.62
C VAL A 697 -40.67 -21.68 52.31
N ALA A 698 -41.53 -21.66 53.34
CA ALA A 698 -42.98 -21.73 53.16
C ALA A 698 -43.54 -20.47 52.50
N ASP A 699 -43.14 -19.29 52.95
CA ASP A 699 -43.57 -18.00 52.40
C ASP A 699 -42.87 -17.75 51.05
N GLY A 700 -41.63 -18.20 50.87
CA GLY A 700 -40.93 -18.23 49.58
C GLY A 700 -41.57 -19.15 48.52
N THR A 701 -42.30 -20.21 48.92
CA THR A 701 -43.17 -20.95 47.96
C THR A 701 -44.40 -20.16 47.49
N VAL A 702 -44.62 -18.96 48.03
CA VAL A 702 -45.72 -18.04 47.68
C VAL A 702 -45.19 -16.75 47.05
N HIS A 703 -44.02 -16.26 47.49
CA HIS A 703 -43.49 -14.93 47.16
C HIS A 703 -42.16 -14.95 46.38
N GLY A 704 -41.47 -16.10 46.28
CA GLY A 704 -40.15 -16.24 45.66
C GLY A 704 -39.13 -16.84 46.64
N PRO A 705 -38.33 -17.85 46.26
CA PRO A 705 -37.35 -18.49 47.15
C PRO A 705 -36.06 -17.66 47.36
N ASN A 706 -35.90 -16.62 46.55
CA ASN A 706 -34.88 -15.59 46.53
C ASN A 706 -35.62 -14.34 46.00
N VAL A 707 -35.60 -13.23 46.74
CA VAL A 707 -36.43 -12.04 46.43
C VAL A 707 -35.63 -10.90 45.80
N ASP A 708 -34.39 -10.66 46.24
CA ASP A 708 -33.56 -9.56 45.72
C ASP A 708 -32.74 -9.92 44.46
N GLY A 709 -32.54 -11.21 44.19
CA GLY A 709 -31.75 -11.74 43.08
C GLY A 709 -30.27 -12.03 43.39
N ASP A 710 -29.85 -12.02 44.66
CA ASP A 710 -28.48 -12.38 45.10
C ASP A 710 -28.17 -13.88 44.88
N THR A 711 -26.96 -14.32 45.25
CA THR A 711 -26.56 -15.74 45.32
C THR A 711 -27.18 -16.55 46.46
N ASN A 712 -27.79 -15.92 47.47
CA ASN A 712 -28.41 -16.58 48.62
C ASN A 712 -29.94 -16.72 48.39
N PRO A 713 -30.58 -17.88 48.67
CA PRO A 713 -32.02 -17.93 48.88
C PRO A 713 -32.39 -17.30 50.24
N ASN A 714 -33.64 -16.84 50.42
CA ASN A 714 -34.07 -16.03 51.58
C ASN A 714 -33.61 -16.61 52.93
N TYR A 715 -33.75 -17.92 53.13
CA TYR A 715 -33.40 -18.59 54.39
C TYR A 715 -31.89 -18.66 54.69
N LEU A 716 -31.04 -18.20 53.77
CA LEU A 716 -29.59 -18.05 53.95
C LEU A 716 -29.14 -16.58 53.97
N ASP A 717 -30.05 -15.61 53.82
CA ASP A 717 -29.72 -14.18 53.85
C ASP A 717 -30.27 -13.46 55.07
N THR A 718 -29.51 -12.47 55.52
CA THR A 718 -29.77 -11.67 56.71
C THR A 718 -30.49 -10.34 56.40
N ASP A 719 -30.75 -10.05 55.12
CA ASP A 719 -31.28 -8.79 54.55
C ASP A 719 -32.07 -9.12 53.25
N SER A 720 -32.98 -10.11 53.28
CA SER A 720 -33.51 -10.90 52.13
C SER A 720 -34.19 -10.12 50.98
N ASP A 721 -34.52 -8.85 51.20
CA ASP A 721 -35.13 -7.94 50.21
C ASP A 721 -34.21 -6.79 49.78
N ALA A 722 -32.99 -6.74 50.35
CA ALA A 722 -31.98 -5.70 50.20
C ALA A 722 -32.41 -4.24 50.55
N ASP A 723 -33.47 -4.01 51.34
CA ASP A 723 -33.87 -2.67 51.84
C ASP A 723 -32.76 -2.00 52.69
N THR A 724 -31.88 -2.80 53.30
CA THR A 724 -30.88 -2.44 54.34
C THR A 724 -31.40 -2.41 55.78
N LEU A 725 -32.52 -3.07 56.06
CA LEU A 725 -33.06 -3.37 57.39
C LEU A 725 -33.08 -4.90 57.65
N PRO A 726 -32.01 -5.47 58.23
CA PRO A 726 -31.88 -6.91 58.40
C PRO A 726 -33.08 -7.59 59.04
N ASP A 727 -33.49 -8.73 58.49
CA ASP A 727 -34.74 -9.48 58.69
C ASP A 727 -35.14 -9.59 60.18
N GLN A 728 -34.15 -9.77 61.07
CA GLN A 728 -34.28 -9.79 62.54
C GLN A 728 -34.98 -8.55 63.13
N THR A 729 -34.98 -7.45 62.38
CA THR A 729 -35.53 -6.14 62.70
C THR A 729 -36.97 -5.98 62.20
N GLU A 730 -37.24 -6.55 61.03
CA GLU A 730 -38.49 -6.56 60.28
C GLU A 730 -39.43 -7.65 60.81
N GLY A 731 -39.01 -8.91 60.60
CA GLY A 731 -39.67 -10.14 60.99
C GLY A 731 -40.94 -10.44 60.20
N THR A 732 -41.61 -11.53 60.58
CA THR A 732 -42.91 -12.01 60.04
C THR A 732 -44.12 -11.11 60.40
N GLY A 733 -43.95 -9.79 60.31
CA GLY A 733 -45.04 -8.83 60.18
C GLY A 733 -45.62 -8.82 58.77
N ASP A 734 -46.79 -8.20 58.61
CA ASP A 734 -47.21 -7.60 57.34
C ASP A 734 -47.48 -6.12 57.69
N GLY A 735 -46.79 -5.22 56.99
CA GLY A 735 -46.69 -3.81 57.34
C GLY A 735 -47.73 -2.96 56.64
N ASP A 736 -48.04 -3.33 55.40
CA ASP A 736 -48.82 -2.57 54.44
C ASP A 736 -50.28 -3.10 54.34
N ASN A 737 -50.44 -4.43 54.39
CA ASN A 737 -51.63 -5.30 54.29
C ASN A 737 -52.00 -5.81 52.87
N ASP A 738 -51.03 -6.03 51.99
CA ASP A 738 -51.15 -6.74 50.71
C ASP A 738 -51.24 -8.27 50.90
N GLY A 739 -50.32 -8.86 51.66
CA GLY A 739 -50.14 -10.30 51.87
C GLY A 739 -48.70 -10.80 52.00
N VAL A 740 -47.67 -10.00 51.67
CA VAL A 740 -46.26 -10.38 51.76
C VAL A 740 -45.71 -10.17 53.19
N PRO A 741 -44.79 -11.02 53.70
CA PRO A 741 -44.10 -10.75 54.96
C PRO A 741 -43.07 -9.62 54.84
N ASN A 742 -42.99 -8.78 55.87
CA ASN A 742 -42.13 -7.58 56.00
C ASN A 742 -40.65 -7.73 55.61
N TYR A 743 -40.09 -8.95 55.68
CA TYR A 743 -38.67 -9.24 55.40
C TYR A 743 -38.45 -9.79 53.97
N LEU A 744 -39.54 -10.00 53.24
CA LEU A 744 -39.59 -10.35 51.81
C LEU A 744 -40.27 -9.22 51.01
N ASP A 745 -40.40 -8.03 51.61
CA ASP A 745 -41.25 -6.93 51.15
C ASP A 745 -40.44 -5.61 51.05
N PRO A 746 -39.69 -5.42 49.95
CA PRO A 746 -38.90 -4.22 49.74
C PRO A 746 -39.76 -2.96 49.49
N ASP A 747 -41.08 -3.08 49.34
CA ASP A 747 -42.01 -1.94 49.33
C ASP A 747 -43.15 -2.09 50.36
N LEU A 748 -42.77 -1.89 51.63
CA LEU A 748 -43.64 -1.69 52.79
C LEU A 748 -44.70 -0.53 52.66
N THR A 749 -45.12 -0.08 51.46
CA THR A 749 -46.06 1.01 51.22
C THR A 749 -47.49 0.57 50.83
N PRO A 750 -48.50 0.83 51.69
CA PRO A 750 -49.87 0.29 51.56
C PRO A 750 -50.56 0.33 50.19
N GLY A 751 -50.63 -0.82 49.53
CA GLY A 751 -51.60 -1.17 48.50
C GLY A 751 -51.09 -1.27 47.06
N ASP A 752 -50.29 -2.29 46.79
CA ASP A 752 -50.40 -3.18 45.61
C ASP A 752 -51.48 -4.26 45.91
N SER A 753 -52.04 -4.94 44.91
CA SER A 753 -53.06 -6.00 45.05
C SER A 753 -52.72 -7.30 44.30
N ASP A 754 -51.67 -7.30 43.48
CA ASP A 754 -51.34 -8.28 42.44
C ASP A 754 -49.95 -8.85 42.69
N GLY A 755 -49.04 -8.02 43.21
CA GLY A 755 -47.64 -8.34 43.46
C GLY A 755 -46.77 -8.26 42.21
N ASP A 756 -47.06 -7.36 41.27
CA ASP A 756 -46.13 -7.04 40.17
C ASP A 756 -45.20 -5.86 40.48
N GLY A 757 -45.47 -5.10 41.55
CA GLY A 757 -44.73 -3.89 41.92
C GLY A 757 -45.47 -2.59 41.58
N LEU A 758 -46.72 -2.68 41.10
CA LEU A 758 -47.58 -1.54 40.80
C LEU A 758 -48.66 -1.37 41.86
N LEU A 759 -48.55 -0.29 42.65
CA LEU A 759 -49.63 0.09 43.57
C LEU A 759 -50.98 0.26 42.84
N ASP A 760 -52.06 -0.25 43.46
CA ASP A 760 -53.50 -0.17 43.16
C ASP A 760 -53.97 1.22 42.64
N THR A 761 -53.23 2.26 43.05
CA THR A 761 -53.51 3.67 42.76
C THR A 761 -52.68 4.30 41.64
N VAL A 762 -51.58 3.66 41.25
CA VAL A 762 -50.77 3.93 40.06
C VAL A 762 -51.44 3.28 38.85
N GLU A 763 -51.70 1.97 38.91
CA GLU A 763 -52.39 1.21 37.87
C GLU A 763 -53.72 1.84 37.44
N ALA A 764 -54.63 2.05 38.40
CA ALA A 764 -55.93 2.66 38.18
C ALA A 764 -55.85 4.16 37.79
N SER A 765 -54.63 4.68 37.61
CA SER A 765 -54.33 5.99 37.02
C SER A 765 -53.68 5.92 35.64
N ILE A 766 -52.97 4.84 35.29
CA ILE A 766 -52.37 4.60 33.97
C ILE A 766 -53.33 3.86 33.03
N GLY A 767 -53.88 2.70 33.43
CA GLY A 767 -54.84 1.94 32.62
C GLY A 767 -55.02 0.46 32.99
N THR A 768 -53.99 -0.13 33.59
CA THR A 768 -53.83 -1.52 34.04
C THR A 768 -54.84 -1.97 35.10
N ASN A 769 -54.80 -3.25 35.50
CA ASN A 769 -55.90 -3.95 36.15
C ASN A 769 -55.53 -4.60 37.52
N PRO A 770 -55.79 -3.92 38.67
CA PRO A 770 -55.31 -4.25 40.05
C PRO A 770 -55.73 -5.59 40.70
N ASN A 771 -55.76 -6.67 39.91
CA ASN A 771 -56.11 -8.05 40.28
C ASN A 771 -55.54 -9.09 39.27
N ASN A 772 -54.66 -8.72 38.33
CA ASN A 772 -54.21 -9.47 37.16
C ASN A 772 -52.93 -8.83 36.51
N PRO A 773 -51.71 -9.32 36.82
CA PRO A 773 -50.41 -8.70 36.48
C PRO A 773 -49.92 -9.00 35.05
N ASP A 774 -50.82 -8.95 34.08
CA ASP A 774 -50.69 -9.32 32.65
C ASP A 774 -52.03 -8.94 32.01
N SER A 775 -52.23 -7.65 31.76
CA SER A 775 -53.54 -7.00 31.52
C SER A 775 -54.21 -7.45 30.22
N ASP A 776 -53.41 -7.75 29.21
CA ASP A 776 -53.80 -8.13 27.86
C ASP A 776 -53.88 -9.66 27.68
N GLY A 777 -52.85 -10.40 28.14
CA GLY A 777 -52.74 -11.85 28.03
C GLY A 777 -51.72 -12.37 27.01
N ASP A 778 -50.70 -11.59 26.66
CA ASP A 778 -49.64 -11.92 25.69
C ASP A 778 -48.57 -12.87 26.31
N SER A 779 -48.23 -12.65 27.60
CA SER A 779 -47.26 -13.30 28.50
C SER A 779 -46.09 -12.42 28.99
N ILE A 780 -46.12 -11.10 28.75
CA ILE A 780 -45.30 -10.11 29.46
C ILE A 780 -46.05 -9.71 30.76
N ASN A 781 -45.74 -8.58 31.40
CA ASN A 781 -46.21 -8.24 32.74
C ASN A 781 -46.32 -6.72 32.92
N ASP A 782 -47.45 -6.27 33.48
CA ASP A 782 -47.84 -4.86 33.57
C ASP A 782 -46.74 -3.96 34.17
N TYR A 783 -45.90 -4.44 35.10
CA TYR A 783 -44.78 -3.67 35.65
C TYR A 783 -43.66 -3.41 34.63
N ILE A 784 -43.32 -4.43 33.84
CA ILE A 784 -42.32 -4.35 32.76
C ILE A 784 -42.85 -3.43 31.65
N GLU A 785 -44.08 -3.66 31.20
CA GLU A 785 -44.78 -2.89 30.16
C GLU A 785 -45.12 -1.44 30.58
N THR A 786 -44.79 -1.04 31.82
CA THR A 786 -45.01 0.32 32.33
C THR A 786 -43.75 0.96 32.93
N ASP A 787 -42.56 0.38 32.77
CA ASP A 787 -41.32 0.89 33.40
C ASP A 787 -41.47 1.10 34.93
N GLY A 788 -42.20 0.22 35.62
CA GLY A 788 -42.56 0.39 37.02
C GLY A 788 -43.64 1.47 37.26
N GLY A 789 -44.70 1.49 36.46
CA GLY A 789 -45.93 2.25 36.73
C GLY A 789 -46.06 3.60 36.03
N THR A 790 -45.29 3.82 34.97
CA THR A 790 -45.44 4.89 34.00
C THR A 790 -46.35 4.43 32.85
N ALA A 791 -47.28 5.28 32.41
CA ALA A 791 -48.01 5.01 31.16
C ALA A 791 -47.08 5.20 29.96
N VAL A 792 -46.39 4.13 29.55
CA VAL A 792 -45.67 4.01 28.28
C VAL A 792 -46.69 3.81 27.14
N ASN A 793 -46.30 4.19 25.93
CA ASN A 793 -47.05 4.03 24.69
C ASN A 793 -46.02 4.21 23.57
N THR A 794 -45.34 3.12 23.23
CA THR A 794 -44.12 3.14 22.40
C THR A 794 -44.41 3.56 20.96
N ASP A 795 -45.38 2.94 20.29
CA ASP A 795 -45.88 3.29 18.94
C ASP A 795 -46.47 4.72 18.77
N GLY A 796 -46.93 5.34 19.86
CA GLY A 796 -47.71 6.58 19.86
C GLY A 796 -49.17 6.50 19.36
N THR A 797 -49.78 5.33 19.13
CA THR A 797 -51.19 5.23 18.67
C THR A 797 -52.20 5.52 19.78
N GLY A 798 -51.85 5.20 21.03
CA GLY A 798 -52.50 5.69 22.24
C GLY A 798 -53.49 4.74 22.92
N GLU A 799 -53.32 3.43 22.76
CA GLU A 799 -53.54 2.52 23.90
C GLU A 799 -52.23 2.57 24.77
N ILE A 800 -51.89 1.61 25.64
CA ILE A 800 -50.57 1.60 26.34
C ILE A 800 -49.96 0.22 26.12
N ASP A 801 -48.64 0.07 26.19
CA ASP A 801 -47.93 -1.20 25.90
C ASP A 801 -48.62 -2.38 26.62
N ALA A 802 -48.90 -2.25 27.93
CA ALA A 802 -49.68 -3.18 28.76
C ALA A 802 -51.16 -3.45 28.35
N TRP A 803 -51.56 -3.05 27.15
CA TRP A 803 -52.89 -3.16 26.52
C TRP A 803 -52.84 -3.18 24.97
N ASP A 804 -51.65 -3.12 24.36
CA ASP A 804 -51.43 -3.38 22.94
C ASP A 804 -50.72 -4.73 22.78
N SER A 805 -50.63 -5.25 21.55
CA SER A 805 -50.10 -6.59 21.27
C SER A 805 -49.24 -6.60 19.99
N ASP A 806 -48.62 -5.45 19.74
CA ASP A 806 -47.88 -4.98 18.57
C ASP A 806 -47.29 -3.60 19.03
N SER A 807 -46.53 -3.58 20.15
CA SER A 807 -46.33 -2.40 21.04
C SER A 807 -45.65 -1.18 20.40
N ASP A 808 -44.97 -1.36 19.28
CA ASP A 808 -44.27 -0.35 18.47
C ASP A 808 -44.89 -0.16 17.06
N ASP A 809 -45.95 -0.91 16.70
CA ASP A 809 -46.64 -0.97 15.37
C ASP A 809 -45.71 -1.48 14.24
N ASP A 810 -44.74 -2.35 14.55
CA ASP A 810 -43.81 -2.96 13.58
C ASP A 810 -44.38 -4.16 12.79
N THR A 811 -45.50 -4.73 13.25
CA THR A 811 -46.24 -5.89 12.69
C THR A 811 -45.79 -7.30 13.08
N VAL A 812 -44.75 -7.46 13.89
CA VAL A 812 -44.51 -8.66 14.72
C VAL A 812 -45.22 -8.45 16.08
N PRO A 813 -45.90 -9.46 16.67
CA PRO A 813 -46.68 -9.26 17.90
C PRO A 813 -45.99 -9.81 19.16
N ASP A 814 -45.86 -8.96 20.19
CA ASP A 814 -45.17 -9.03 21.50
C ASP A 814 -45.00 -10.44 22.13
N ALA A 815 -45.98 -11.33 21.93
CA ALA A 815 -45.94 -12.73 22.33
C ALA A 815 -45.06 -13.63 21.41
N THR A 816 -44.28 -13.06 20.50
CA THR A 816 -43.48 -13.78 19.48
C THR A 816 -41.99 -13.59 19.75
N GLU A 817 -41.60 -12.37 20.07
CA GLU A 817 -40.32 -11.91 20.58
C GLU A 817 -40.28 -12.19 22.10
N GLY A 818 -41.17 -11.54 22.85
CA GLY A 818 -41.38 -11.77 24.28
C GLY A 818 -40.35 -11.14 25.22
N SER A 819 -40.76 -10.97 26.49
CA SER A 819 -40.11 -10.18 27.57
C SER A 819 -38.58 -10.25 27.77
N VAL A 820 -37.89 -11.26 27.23
CA VAL A 820 -36.45 -11.47 27.46
C VAL A 820 -35.60 -11.48 26.19
N ASN A 821 -36.21 -11.60 25.00
CA ASN A 821 -35.47 -11.55 23.76
C ASN A 821 -34.93 -10.12 23.53
N ASN A 822 -33.79 -10.08 22.87
CA ASN A 822 -32.95 -8.90 22.66
C ASN A 822 -31.90 -9.30 21.62
N SER A 823 -32.21 -9.07 20.35
CA SER A 823 -31.47 -9.66 19.25
C SER A 823 -30.16 -8.91 18.97
N ASP A 824 -30.15 -7.58 19.07
CA ASP A 824 -28.96 -6.73 18.95
C ASP A 824 -28.07 -6.64 20.23
N ASN A 825 -28.62 -6.97 21.40
CA ASN A 825 -28.04 -6.88 22.75
C ASN A 825 -27.98 -5.47 23.40
N ASP A 826 -28.85 -4.52 23.01
CA ASP A 826 -28.93 -3.16 23.60
C ASP A 826 -29.90 -3.02 24.83
N PRO A 827 -30.12 -1.82 25.40
CA PRO A 827 -31.02 -1.60 26.53
C PRO A 827 -32.54 -1.75 26.29
N THR A 828 -33.02 -1.76 25.05
CA THR A 828 -34.42 -2.00 24.69
C THR A 828 -34.69 -3.51 24.65
N LYS A 829 -35.80 -3.94 24.06
CA LYS A 829 -36.17 -5.34 23.86
C LYS A 829 -37.02 -5.42 22.61
N ASP A 830 -36.88 -6.51 21.87
CA ASP A 830 -37.52 -6.79 20.59
C ASP A 830 -38.99 -6.31 20.52
N TRP A 831 -39.84 -6.74 21.48
CA TRP A 831 -41.25 -6.31 21.65
C TRP A 831 -41.50 -4.80 21.93
N ARG A 832 -40.49 -3.95 21.77
CA ARG A 832 -40.50 -2.49 21.92
C ARG A 832 -39.54 -1.78 20.95
N ASP A 833 -38.73 -2.49 20.17
CA ASP A 833 -37.78 -1.88 19.24
C ASP A 833 -38.19 -2.20 17.79
N PRO A 834 -38.68 -1.22 17.01
CA PRO A 834 -39.20 -1.45 15.66
C PRO A 834 -38.08 -1.68 14.61
N ASP A 835 -36.95 -2.24 15.04
CA ASP A 835 -35.62 -2.27 14.42
C ASP A 835 -34.84 -3.41 15.17
N ASP A 836 -35.38 -4.64 15.14
CA ASP A 836 -35.12 -5.76 16.08
C ASP A 836 -33.62 -6.14 16.25
N ASP A 837 -32.84 -6.07 15.17
CA ASP A 837 -31.39 -6.33 15.15
C ASP A 837 -30.54 -5.05 14.98
N ASN A 838 -31.20 -3.89 14.97
CA ASN A 838 -30.62 -2.53 14.96
C ASN A 838 -29.77 -2.23 13.72
N ASP A 839 -30.09 -2.85 12.57
CA ASP A 839 -29.47 -2.55 11.28
C ASP A 839 -29.93 -1.19 10.68
N THR A 840 -30.94 -0.54 11.26
CA THR A 840 -31.60 0.71 10.80
C THR A 840 -32.58 0.57 9.62
N ILE A 841 -32.92 -0.66 9.22
CA ILE A 841 -34.05 -1.03 8.36
C ILE A 841 -35.18 -1.55 9.26
N PRO A 842 -36.20 -0.72 9.60
CA PRO A 842 -37.21 -1.11 10.58
C PRO A 842 -37.92 -2.42 10.23
N THR A 843 -38.10 -3.32 11.20
CA THR A 843 -38.72 -4.66 11.09
C THR A 843 -39.94 -4.69 10.16
N ALA A 844 -40.81 -3.68 10.25
CA ALA A 844 -42.02 -3.51 9.42
C ALA A 844 -41.76 -3.44 7.90
N VAL A 845 -40.58 -2.99 7.49
CA VAL A 845 -40.10 -2.92 6.09
C VAL A 845 -39.70 -4.30 5.62
N GLU A 846 -38.98 -5.06 6.43
CA GLU A 846 -38.47 -6.37 6.06
C GLU A 846 -39.52 -7.47 6.17
N VAL A 847 -40.34 -7.46 7.22
CA VAL A 847 -41.52 -8.31 7.33
C VAL A 847 -42.45 -8.05 6.14
N SER A 848 -42.53 -6.81 5.64
CA SER A 848 -43.19 -6.49 4.37
C SER A 848 -42.49 -7.12 3.17
N ASP A 849 -41.19 -6.85 2.98
CA ASP A 849 -40.50 -7.17 1.74
C ASP A 849 -40.07 -8.64 1.64
N GLY A 850 -39.89 -9.32 2.77
CA GLY A 850 -39.86 -10.77 2.92
C GLY A 850 -41.19 -11.46 2.58
N THR A 851 -42.33 -10.75 2.55
CA THR A 851 -43.55 -11.29 1.92
C THR A 851 -43.48 -11.34 0.38
N THR A 852 -42.53 -10.61 -0.22
CA THR A 852 -42.33 -10.50 -1.68
C THR A 852 -41.08 -11.19 -2.20
N HIS A 853 -39.97 -11.16 -1.46
CA HIS A 853 -38.66 -11.70 -1.85
C HIS A 853 -38.41 -13.04 -1.13
N GLY A 854 -38.28 -13.00 0.20
CA GLY A 854 -38.34 -14.14 1.12
C GLY A 854 -38.07 -13.69 2.56
N ALA A 855 -38.77 -14.25 3.56
CA ALA A 855 -38.57 -13.92 4.98
C ALA A 855 -37.48 -14.80 5.63
N ASN A 856 -36.36 -14.84 4.90
CA ASN A 856 -35.05 -15.50 5.05
C ASN A 856 -34.64 -15.77 3.58
N VAL A 857 -33.55 -15.16 3.12
CA VAL A 857 -33.11 -15.24 1.71
C VAL A 857 -32.03 -16.31 1.55
N ASP A 858 -31.03 -16.33 2.42
CA ASP A 858 -29.84 -17.17 2.36
C ASP A 858 -30.11 -18.69 2.61
N ASN A 859 -31.01 -19.00 3.57
CA ASN A 859 -31.35 -20.29 4.18
C ASN A 859 -30.50 -20.79 5.39
N ASP A 860 -30.00 -19.91 6.28
CA ASP A 860 -29.33 -20.24 7.55
C ASP A 860 -30.27 -20.89 8.60
N ALA A 861 -31.37 -20.20 8.95
CA ALA A 861 -32.48 -20.45 9.88
C ALA A 861 -33.04 -19.16 10.55
N SER A 862 -32.37 -18.01 10.43
CA SER A 862 -32.74 -16.71 10.99
C SER A 862 -33.72 -15.98 10.04
N PRO A 863 -34.80 -15.35 10.53
CA PRO A 863 -35.59 -14.40 9.73
C PRO A 863 -34.79 -13.10 9.51
N ASN A 864 -34.99 -12.43 8.37
CA ASN A 864 -34.32 -11.16 8.01
C ASN A 864 -34.20 -10.16 9.17
N TYR A 865 -35.34 -9.87 9.81
CA TYR A 865 -35.47 -8.91 10.91
C TYR A 865 -34.81 -9.34 12.23
N LEU A 866 -33.93 -10.33 12.19
CA LEU A 866 -33.15 -10.89 13.30
C LEU A 866 -31.77 -11.36 12.77
N ASP A 867 -31.31 -10.82 11.64
CA ASP A 867 -30.25 -11.37 10.79
C ASP A 867 -29.54 -10.27 9.97
N THR A 868 -28.52 -9.66 10.58
CA THR A 868 -27.77 -8.47 10.09
C THR A 868 -26.97 -8.64 8.78
N ASP A 869 -27.13 -9.74 8.04
CA ASP A 869 -26.51 -10.10 6.75
C ASP A 869 -27.50 -11.02 5.99
N SER A 870 -28.68 -10.49 5.68
CA SER A 870 -29.90 -11.21 5.24
C SER A 870 -29.73 -12.09 3.99
N ASP A 871 -28.70 -11.85 3.18
CA ASP A 871 -28.42 -12.59 1.94
C ASP A 871 -27.06 -13.30 1.87
N ALA A 872 -26.20 -13.11 2.88
CA ALA A 872 -24.88 -13.73 3.04
C ALA A 872 -23.86 -13.41 1.93
N ASP A 873 -23.94 -12.20 1.37
CA ASP A 873 -22.92 -11.57 0.51
C ASP A 873 -21.63 -11.20 1.30
N THR A 874 -21.75 -10.95 2.61
CA THR A 874 -20.76 -10.45 3.59
C THR A 874 -20.68 -8.93 3.79
N ILE A 875 -21.53 -8.14 3.13
CA ILE A 875 -21.87 -6.76 3.52
C ILE A 875 -23.07 -6.78 4.49
N PRO A 876 -22.99 -6.19 5.70
CA PRO A 876 -24.14 -6.13 6.61
C PRO A 876 -25.29 -5.26 6.11
N ASP A 877 -26.53 -5.63 6.46
CA ASP A 877 -27.77 -4.99 5.98
C ASP A 877 -27.81 -3.47 6.26
N ILE A 878 -27.23 -3.03 7.40
CA ILE A 878 -27.04 -1.62 7.78
C ILE A 878 -26.22 -0.79 6.78
N THR A 879 -25.28 -1.42 6.09
CA THR A 879 -24.44 -0.76 5.06
C THR A 879 -25.18 -0.74 3.72
N ASP A 880 -25.87 -1.82 3.39
CA ASP A 880 -26.48 -2.01 2.08
C ASP A 880 -27.84 -1.29 1.95
N GLY A 881 -28.63 -1.35 3.01
CA GLY A 881 -29.85 -0.58 3.24
C GLY A 881 -31.00 -0.91 2.29
N THR A 882 -32.08 -0.11 2.39
CA THR A 882 -33.25 -0.19 1.49
C THR A 882 -32.99 0.38 0.08
N GLY A 883 -31.81 0.09 -0.50
CA GLY A 883 -31.37 0.52 -1.82
C GLY A 883 -32.09 -0.19 -2.99
N ASP A 884 -31.59 0.07 -4.20
CA ASP A 884 -31.91 -0.61 -5.47
C ASP A 884 -30.79 -0.20 -6.45
N SER A 885 -29.53 -0.52 -6.09
CA SER A 885 -28.31 0.03 -6.69
C SER A 885 -28.13 -0.37 -8.17
N ASP A 886 -28.42 -1.63 -8.51
CA ASP A 886 -28.41 -2.16 -9.88
C ASP A 886 -29.69 -1.75 -10.68
N GLY A 887 -30.85 -1.72 -10.01
CA GLY A 887 -32.15 -1.41 -10.61
C GLY A 887 -33.07 -2.62 -10.91
N ASP A 888 -32.77 -3.83 -10.42
CA ASP A 888 -33.57 -5.06 -10.56
C ASP A 888 -34.96 -4.95 -9.91
N ASN A 889 -35.08 -4.12 -8.86
CA ASN A 889 -36.23 -4.00 -7.95
C ASN A 889 -36.29 -5.09 -6.84
N ILE A 890 -35.14 -5.64 -6.44
CA ILE A 890 -34.92 -6.22 -5.10
C ILE A 890 -34.18 -5.14 -4.28
N PRO A 891 -34.45 -4.96 -2.97
CA PRO A 891 -33.60 -4.13 -2.10
C PRO A 891 -32.17 -4.64 -2.01
N ASN A 892 -31.19 -3.77 -1.76
CA ASN A 892 -29.78 -4.18 -1.75
C ASN A 892 -29.51 -5.32 -0.74
N TYR A 893 -29.92 -5.13 0.53
CA TYR A 893 -29.84 -6.09 1.63
C TYR A 893 -30.59 -7.45 1.43
N LEU A 894 -31.08 -7.71 0.22
CA LEU A 894 -31.79 -8.92 -0.19
C LEU A 894 -31.33 -9.42 -1.58
N ASP A 895 -30.28 -8.85 -2.16
CA ASP A 895 -29.77 -9.11 -3.51
C ASP A 895 -28.23 -9.29 -3.55
N PRO A 896 -27.70 -10.53 -3.40
CA PRO A 896 -26.26 -10.84 -3.36
C PRO A 896 -25.61 -10.82 -4.77
N GLU A 897 -26.05 -9.88 -5.61
CA GLU A 897 -25.38 -9.40 -6.83
C GLU A 897 -25.21 -7.84 -6.81
N ALA A 898 -25.52 -7.15 -5.69
CA ALA A 898 -25.35 -5.70 -5.45
C ALA A 898 -23.97 -5.32 -4.88
N PRO A 899 -23.41 -4.14 -5.24
CA PRO A 899 -22.31 -3.55 -4.45
C PRO A 899 -22.18 -2.00 -4.48
N ASN A 900 -21.29 -1.49 -3.60
CA ASN A 900 -20.70 -0.14 -3.52
C ASN A 900 -21.63 1.01 -3.04
N ALA A 901 -21.39 1.53 -1.83
CA ALA A 901 -21.97 2.76 -1.28
C ALA A 901 -20.89 3.79 -0.90
N ASP A 902 -21.07 5.06 -1.25
CA ASP A 902 -20.15 6.19 -1.07
C ASP A 902 -20.86 7.23 -0.19
N THR A 903 -20.61 7.20 1.12
CA THR A 903 -21.45 7.88 2.13
C THR A 903 -21.25 9.40 2.18
N ASP A 904 -20.03 9.91 2.02
CA ASP A 904 -19.76 11.35 2.12
C ASP A 904 -19.46 12.07 0.78
N GLY A 905 -19.17 11.33 -0.31
CA GLY A 905 -19.03 11.83 -1.66
C GLY A 905 -17.62 12.19 -2.10
N ASP A 906 -16.60 11.65 -1.42
CA ASP A 906 -15.16 11.78 -1.70
C ASP A 906 -14.76 11.16 -3.06
N GLY A 907 -15.05 9.88 -3.27
CA GLY A 907 -14.57 9.10 -4.42
C GLY A 907 -14.16 7.65 -4.14
N LEU A 908 -13.97 7.27 -2.87
CA LEU A 908 -13.96 5.88 -2.39
C LEU A 908 -15.40 5.40 -2.07
N ASP A 909 -15.52 4.15 -1.59
CA ASP A 909 -16.73 3.62 -0.98
C ASP A 909 -16.45 3.10 0.44
N ASP A 910 -17.49 2.98 1.26
CA ASP A 910 -17.39 2.73 2.70
C ASP A 910 -16.57 1.46 3.06
N ASP A 911 -16.51 0.46 2.16
CA ASP A 911 -15.71 -0.78 2.29
C ASP A 911 -14.24 -0.57 1.90
N ASP A 912 -13.99 0.13 0.78
CA ASP A 912 -12.66 0.55 0.35
C ASP A 912 -12.01 1.44 1.44
N GLU A 913 -12.78 2.35 2.04
CA GLU A 913 -12.39 3.19 3.17
C GLU A 913 -12.16 2.39 4.46
N THR A 914 -13.05 1.46 4.80
CA THR A 914 -12.85 0.55 5.94
C THR A 914 -11.58 -0.31 5.78
N THR A 915 -11.21 -0.63 4.54
CA THR A 915 -9.99 -1.38 4.20
C THR A 915 -8.72 -0.55 4.37
N LEU A 916 -8.75 0.74 4.02
CA LEU A 916 -7.68 1.72 4.32
C LEU A 916 -7.68 2.11 5.82
N GLY A 917 -8.84 1.97 6.46
CA GLY A 917 -9.15 2.40 7.82
C GLY A 917 -9.36 3.91 7.94
N THR A 918 -9.77 4.59 6.87
CA THR A 918 -10.22 5.99 6.89
C THR A 918 -11.58 6.13 7.58
N ASP A 919 -12.22 7.30 7.54
CA ASP A 919 -13.48 7.61 8.22
C ASP A 919 -14.61 7.83 7.17
N PRO A 920 -15.51 6.85 6.90
CA PRO A 920 -16.55 6.92 5.85
C PRO A 920 -17.63 8.00 5.98
N ARG A 921 -17.33 9.07 6.70
CA ARG A 921 -18.19 10.21 7.05
C ARG A 921 -17.42 11.53 7.13
N ASP A 922 -16.11 11.53 6.97
CA ASP A 922 -15.22 12.70 7.07
C ASP A 922 -14.20 12.67 5.89
N PRO A 923 -14.51 13.33 4.75
CA PRO A 923 -13.86 13.11 3.43
C PRO A 923 -12.51 13.83 3.28
N ASP A 924 -11.72 13.79 4.34
CA ASP A 924 -10.48 14.52 4.69
C ASP A 924 -10.06 13.97 6.08
N THR A 925 -9.79 12.65 6.19
CA THR A 925 -9.73 11.87 7.46
C THR A 925 -8.76 12.46 8.48
N ASP A 926 -7.60 12.96 8.03
CA ASP A 926 -6.59 13.60 8.88
C ASP A 926 -6.68 15.13 8.93
N GLY A 927 -7.57 15.72 8.12
CA GLY A 927 -7.95 17.13 8.17
C GLY A 927 -6.87 18.08 7.65
N ASP A 928 -5.98 17.59 6.78
CA ASP A 928 -4.91 18.36 6.17
C ASP A 928 -5.42 19.28 5.03
N GLY A 929 -6.51 18.90 4.36
CA GLY A 929 -7.16 19.64 3.28
C GLY A 929 -7.00 19.07 1.86
N VAL A 930 -6.47 17.86 1.68
CA VAL A 930 -6.76 17.00 0.51
C VAL A 930 -8.12 16.31 0.73
N GLN A 931 -8.28 15.05 0.33
CA GLN A 931 -9.47 14.19 0.42
C GLN A 931 -9.02 12.76 0.09
N ASP A 932 -9.44 11.79 0.89
CA ASP A 932 -8.86 10.45 0.97
C ASP A 932 -8.78 9.69 -0.37
N GLY A 933 -9.86 9.70 -1.16
CA GLY A 933 -9.93 9.05 -2.47
C GLY A 933 -9.11 9.74 -3.55
N PRO A 934 -9.16 11.09 -3.68
CA PRO A 934 -8.26 11.88 -4.53
C PRO A 934 -6.75 11.77 -4.25
N GLU A 935 -6.33 11.30 -3.08
CA GLU A 935 -4.91 11.05 -2.76
C GLU A 935 -4.34 9.79 -3.41
N LEU A 936 -5.18 8.76 -3.52
CA LEU A 936 -4.90 7.53 -4.26
C LEU A 936 -5.06 7.79 -5.76
N ALA A 937 -4.11 7.35 -6.60
CA ALA A 937 -4.05 7.66 -8.05
C ALA A 937 -5.14 7.01 -8.94
N GLY A 938 -6.41 7.14 -8.55
CA GLY A 938 -7.58 6.72 -9.32
C GLY A 938 -8.86 6.53 -8.51
N GLY A 939 -8.81 6.56 -7.16
CA GLY A 939 -9.85 5.99 -6.30
C GLY A 939 -9.90 4.46 -6.44
N ASP A 940 -8.87 3.78 -5.95
CA ASP A 940 -8.68 2.32 -6.03
C ASP A 940 -7.74 1.89 -4.87
N PRO A 941 -8.26 1.38 -3.73
CA PRO A 941 -7.45 1.16 -2.52
C PRO A 941 -6.45 0.02 -2.66
N VAL A 942 -6.71 -0.94 -3.56
CA VAL A 942 -5.74 -2.00 -3.88
C VAL A 942 -4.63 -1.53 -4.82
N ALA A 943 -4.55 -0.23 -5.09
CA ALA A 943 -3.54 0.41 -5.92
C ALA A 943 -2.55 1.34 -5.18
N PHE A 944 -2.72 1.61 -3.86
CA PHE A 944 -1.85 2.54 -3.09
C PHE A 944 -0.36 2.29 -3.35
N ASP A 945 0.28 3.24 -4.02
CA ASP A 945 1.70 3.23 -4.37
C ASP A 945 2.35 4.43 -3.69
N PRO A 946 3.08 4.23 -2.56
CA PRO A 946 3.74 5.29 -1.81
C PRO A 946 4.95 5.92 -2.54
N THR A 947 5.04 5.74 -3.87
CA THR A 947 5.90 6.55 -4.75
C THR A 947 5.12 7.55 -5.61
N ILE A 948 3.79 7.47 -5.67
CA ILE A 948 2.90 8.36 -6.45
C ILE A 948 1.61 8.82 -5.74
N ASP A 949 1.26 8.25 -4.59
CA ASP A 949 0.08 8.56 -3.75
C ASP A 949 0.51 9.09 -2.37
N THR A 950 -0.25 10.02 -1.78
CA THR A 950 -0.11 10.44 -0.36
C THR A 950 -0.92 9.49 0.55
N ASP A 951 -0.61 9.45 1.85
CA ASP A 951 -1.27 8.55 2.81
C ASP A 951 -2.41 9.31 3.53
N PRO A 952 -3.70 8.99 3.30
CA PRO A 952 -4.86 9.78 3.77
C PRO A 952 -5.11 9.66 5.30
N LYS A 953 -4.05 9.31 6.04
CA LYS A 953 -4.01 9.10 7.49
C LYS A 953 -2.71 9.62 8.10
N ASP A 954 -1.86 10.29 7.32
CA ASP A 954 -0.64 10.97 7.78
C ASP A 954 -0.55 12.34 7.10
N ALA A 955 -1.04 13.37 7.78
CA ALA A 955 -1.23 14.75 7.29
C ALA A 955 0.08 15.53 6.97
N ASP A 956 1.16 14.80 6.69
CA ASP A 956 2.57 15.19 6.50
C ASP A 956 3.32 13.93 6.00
N THR A 957 2.99 13.45 4.79
CA THR A 957 3.34 12.08 4.30
C THR A 957 4.86 11.78 4.33
N ASP A 958 5.73 12.80 4.35
CA ASP A 958 7.19 12.64 4.34
C ASP A 958 7.94 13.14 5.59
N ASP A 959 7.24 13.36 6.72
CA ASP A 959 7.82 13.73 8.03
C ASP A 959 8.54 15.11 8.04
N ASP A 960 8.21 15.99 7.09
CA ASP A 960 8.84 17.28 6.78
C ASP A 960 8.44 18.42 7.75
N GLY A 961 7.17 18.51 8.12
CA GLY A 961 6.62 19.59 8.94
C GLY A 961 5.59 20.51 8.26
N ILE A 962 5.42 20.40 6.94
CA ILE A 962 4.30 20.96 6.15
C ILE A 962 3.19 19.89 6.02
N ALA A 963 1.99 20.27 5.56
CA ALA A 963 0.89 19.34 5.27
C ALA A 963 0.67 19.22 3.76
N ASP A 964 0.39 18.01 3.28
CA ASP A 964 0.26 17.63 1.87
C ASP A 964 -0.68 18.55 1.06
N GLY A 965 -1.80 18.97 1.63
CA GLY A 965 -2.78 19.91 1.10
C GLY A 965 -2.32 21.37 1.06
N GLU A 966 -1.34 21.76 1.90
CA GLU A 966 -0.64 23.04 1.75
C GLU A 966 0.40 22.98 0.61
N GLU A 967 0.96 21.79 0.31
CA GLU A 967 1.97 21.57 -0.75
C GLU A 967 1.41 21.28 -2.15
N ILE A 968 0.34 20.51 -2.26
CA ILE A 968 -0.42 20.30 -3.51
C ILE A 968 -1.03 21.63 -3.99
N GLY A 969 -1.19 22.59 -3.07
CA GLY A 969 -1.52 23.98 -3.34
C GLY A 969 -0.30 24.92 -3.48
N PRO A 970 -0.52 26.19 -3.85
CA PRO A 970 0.37 27.27 -3.47
C PRO A 970 0.04 27.68 -2.03
N GLY A 971 0.94 27.36 -1.10
CA GLY A 971 0.75 27.49 0.34
C GLY A 971 0.56 28.91 0.86
N THR A 972 0.53 29.07 2.19
CA THR A 972 0.22 30.36 2.84
C THR A 972 1.33 31.41 2.67
N ASP A 973 2.54 30.99 2.32
CA ASP A 973 3.66 31.83 1.90
C ASP A 973 3.66 32.13 0.38
N GLY A 974 3.20 31.16 -0.43
CA GLY A 974 3.12 31.17 -1.89
C GLY A 974 4.14 30.28 -2.62
N VAL A 975 4.79 29.34 -1.92
CA VAL A 975 5.60 28.25 -2.49
C VAL A 975 4.70 27.01 -2.72
N THR A 976 5.20 26.01 -3.43
CA THR A 976 4.57 24.72 -3.75
C THR A 976 5.71 23.71 -3.80
N THR A 977 5.80 22.87 -2.78
CA THR A 977 6.81 21.82 -2.57
C THR A 977 6.27 20.47 -3.08
N ASN A 978 6.75 19.33 -2.59
CA ASN A 978 6.30 18.01 -3.02
C ASN A 978 6.17 17.08 -1.79
N PRO A 979 4.94 16.68 -1.39
CA PRO A 979 4.63 16.05 -0.10
C PRO A 979 5.01 14.55 0.01
N ARG A 980 6.07 14.16 -0.71
CA ARG A 980 6.68 12.82 -0.72
C ARG A 980 8.20 12.88 -0.89
N ASN A 981 8.78 14.06 -0.69
CA ASN A 981 10.19 14.36 -0.73
C ASN A 981 10.48 15.64 0.11
N SER A 982 10.61 15.44 1.43
CA SER A 982 11.01 16.36 2.53
C SER A 982 12.29 17.22 2.37
N ASP A 983 12.71 17.51 1.14
CA ASP A 983 13.92 18.23 0.71
C ASP A 983 13.73 18.48 -0.80
N THR A 984 12.75 19.32 -1.17
CA THR A 984 12.18 19.40 -2.53
C THR A 984 13.20 19.75 -3.62
N ASP A 985 14.28 20.46 -3.29
CA ASP A 985 15.35 20.78 -4.23
C ASP A 985 16.66 19.98 -4.05
N GLY A 986 16.81 19.23 -2.95
CA GLY A 986 17.95 18.34 -2.70
C GLY A 986 19.18 19.02 -2.12
N ASP A 987 18.99 20.13 -1.41
CA ASP A 987 19.99 20.88 -0.64
C ASP A 987 20.46 20.11 0.61
N GLY A 988 19.50 19.56 1.36
CA GLY A 988 19.70 18.82 2.61
C GLY A 988 19.05 19.43 3.85
N ILE A 989 18.60 20.69 3.81
CA ILE A 989 17.57 21.19 4.75
C ILE A 989 16.22 20.56 4.36
N VAL A 990 15.24 20.54 5.27
CA VAL A 990 13.87 20.07 4.97
C VAL A 990 12.93 21.27 4.81
N ASP A 991 11.96 21.16 3.92
CA ASP A 991 11.09 22.25 3.46
C ASP A 991 10.35 22.93 4.64
N GLY A 992 9.90 22.14 5.61
CA GLY A 992 9.29 22.58 6.87
C GLY A 992 10.23 23.35 7.81
N VAL A 993 11.55 23.19 7.68
CA VAL A 993 12.53 24.08 8.35
C VAL A 993 12.66 25.39 7.58
N GLU A 994 12.73 25.35 6.25
CA GLU A 994 12.96 26.55 5.41
C GLU A 994 11.80 27.55 5.48
N THR A 995 10.58 27.03 5.42
CA THR A 995 9.33 27.79 5.60
C THR A 995 9.09 28.26 7.04
N SER A 996 9.90 27.78 8.00
CA SER A 996 9.68 27.86 9.44
C SER A 996 8.35 27.25 9.90
N ALA A 997 7.95 26.13 9.31
CA ALA A 997 6.75 25.38 9.69
C ALA A 997 6.84 24.91 11.17
N PRO A 998 5.71 24.86 11.90
CA PRO A 998 5.68 24.47 13.31
C PRO A 998 5.60 22.95 13.53
N GLY A 999 5.46 22.16 12.45
CA GLY A 999 4.99 20.79 12.46
C GLY A 999 3.46 20.70 12.47
N VAL A 1000 2.93 19.82 11.64
CA VAL A 1000 1.54 19.36 11.62
C VAL A 1000 1.26 18.51 12.87
N PRO A 1001 0.21 18.78 13.65
CA PRO A 1001 -0.12 17.97 14.82
C PRO A 1001 -1.11 16.86 14.45
N GLY A 1002 -0.63 15.61 14.31
CA GLY A 1002 -1.49 14.43 14.21
C GLY A 1002 -2.52 14.31 15.35
N GLY A 1003 -3.64 13.65 15.08
CA GLY A 1003 -4.87 13.84 15.85
C GLY A 1003 -5.87 12.68 15.80
N THR A 1004 -7.15 13.05 15.73
CA THR A 1004 -8.30 12.16 15.53
C THR A 1004 -9.37 12.90 14.74
N SER A 1005 -9.99 12.27 13.74
CA SER A 1005 -11.08 12.83 12.91
C SER A 1005 -12.31 13.24 13.74
N ASP A 1006 -13.31 13.90 13.13
CA ASP A 1006 -14.51 14.32 13.87
C ASP A 1006 -15.41 13.12 14.27
N SER A 1007 -15.29 11.93 13.63
CA SER A 1007 -15.87 10.65 14.13
C SER A 1007 -14.94 9.88 15.08
N GLY A 1008 -13.61 10.06 14.98
CA GLY A 1008 -12.63 9.57 15.97
C GLY A 1008 -11.59 8.57 15.46
N VAL A 1009 -11.43 8.38 14.15
CA VAL A 1009 -10.31 7.65 13.54
C VAL A 1009 -9.01 8.35 13.92
N ALA A 1010 -7.99 7.60 14.34
CA ALA A 1010 -6.70 8.16 14.75
C ALA A 1010 -5.75 8.26 13.55
N TYR A 1011 -5.14 9.44 13.39
CA TYR A 1011 -4.28 9.79 12.27
C TYR A 1011 -2.95 10.41 12.72
N SER A 1012 -1.95 10.33 11.86
CA SER A 1012 -0.59 10.82 12.06
C SER A 1012 -0.39 12.23 11.49
N GLY A 1013 0.81 12.77 11.65
CA GLY A 1013 1.20 14.10 11.21
C GLY A 1013 2.51 14.46 11.91
N THR A 1014 3.40 15.15 11.19
CA THR A 1014 4.84 15.28 11.43
C THR A 1014 5.44 14.31 12.45
N GLY A 1015 6.05 13.24 11.96
CA GLY A 1015 6.67 12.23 12.79
C GLY A 1015 7.80 12.74 13.69
N PRO A 1016 8.22 11.90 14.66
CA PRO A 1016 9.11 12.30 15.76
C PRO A 1016 10.57 12.57 15.36
N GLY A 1017 10.86 12.63 14.05
CA GLY A 1017 12.15 13.01 13.46
C GLY A 1017 12.33 14.53 13.30
N PHE A 1018 11.25 15.26 12.97
CA PHE A 1018 11.31 16.68 12.62
C PHE A 1018 11.82 17.59 13.74
N VAL A 1019 12.49 18.68 13.36
CA VAL A 1019 13.00 19.71 14.26
C VAL A 1019 12.73 21.09 13.67
N ALA A 1020 11.53 21.64 13.95
CA ALA A 1020 11.14 23.00 13.57
C ALA A 1020 12.22 24.07 13.84
N ASP A 1021 12.34 24.99 12.88
CA ASP A 1021 13.33 26.07 12.78
C ASP A 1021 13.64 26.79 14.11
N ALA A 1022 14.94 26.95 14.39
CA ALA A 1022 15.46 27.55 15.60
C ALA A 1022 15.50 29.10 15.60
N ASP A 1023 15.39 29.81 14.47
CA ASP A 1023 15.18 31.28 14.39
C ASP A 1023 14.30 31.69 13.18
N PRO A 1024 12.96 31.76 13.36
CA PRO A 1024 11.96 32.21 12.35
C PRO A 1024 12.08 33.67 11.89
N ASN A 1025 13.22 33.96 11.27
CA ASN A 1025 13.72 35.21 10.70
C ASN A 1025 14.78 34.94 9.61
N THR A 1026 15.31 33.71 9.52
CA THR A 1026 16.23 33.21 8.49
C THR A 1026 15.55 32.09 7.70
N HIS A 1027 14.70 32.47 6.76
CA HIS A 1027 14.09 31.56 5.80
C HIS A 1027 15.02 31.38 4.60
N THR A 1028 15.15 30.14 4.15
CA THR A 1028 15.65 29.78 2.82
C THR A 1028 14.45 29.51 1.90
N ASN A 1029 14.60 28.86 0.75
CA ASN A 1029 13.53 28.64 -0.21
C ASN A 1029 13.60 27.19 -0.73
N PRO A 1030 12.65 26.31 -0.35
CA PRO A 1030 12.70 24.86 -0.61
C PRO A 1030 12.38 24.47 -2.07
N THR A 1031 12.75 25.32 -3.02
CA THR A 1031 12.64 25.07 -4.47
C THR A 1031 13.80 25.71 -5.23
N ASP A 1032 14.86 26.14 -4.56
CA ASP A 1032 16.02 26.89 -5.10
C ASP A 1032 17.24 26.73 -4.14
N PRO A 1033 18.12 25.72 -4.34
CA PRO A 1033 19.10 25.20 -3.36
C PRO A 1033 20.36 26.06 -3.22
N ASP A 1034 20.19 27.38 -3.26
CA ASP A 1034 21.20 28.46 -3.17
C ASP A 1034 20.39 29.78 -3.07
N THR A 1035 19.66 29.98 -1.96
CA THR A 1035 18.64 31.05 -1.74
C THR A 1035 19.12 32.45 -2.13
N ASP A 1036 20.43 32.70 -2.09
CA ASP A 1036 21.02 34.03 -2.21
C ASP A 1036 21.88 34.30 -3.48
N ASP A 1037 21.94 33.34 -4.41
CA ASP A 1037 22.85 33.31 -5.59
C ASP A 1037 24.36 33.34 -5.20
N GLY A 1038 24.73 32.75 -4.07
CA GLY A 1038 26.05 32.80 -3.43
C GLY A 1038 27.10 31.91 -4.06
N THR A 1039 26.68 30.78 -4.65
CA THR A 1039 27.48 29.64 -5.16
C THR A 1039 27.84 28.56 -4.14
N VAL A 1040 27.22 28.55 -2.96
CA VAL A 1040 27.25 27.45 -1.99
C VAL A 1040 25.82 27.21 -1.48
N PRO A 1041 25.29 25.97 -1.57
CA PRO A 1041 23.95 25.63 -1.11
C PRO A 1041 23.70 25.94 0.37
N ASP A 1042 22.44 26.16 0.70
CA ASP A 1042 22.00 26.66 2.00
C ASP A 1042 22.31 25.67 3.13
N GLY A 1043 22.11 24.37 2.96
CA GLY A 1043 22.52 23.30 3.89
C GLY A 1043 24.03 23.06 3.95
N VAL A 1044 24.80 23.60 2.99
CA VAL A 1044 26.27 23.67 3.07
C VAL A 1044 26.74 24.91 3.85
N GLU A 1045 25.91 25.95 3.93
CA GLU A 1045 26.10 27.15 4.75
C GLU A 1045 25.63 26.93 6.21
N ASP A 1046 24.44 26.36 6.43
CA ASP A 1046 23.87 25.94 7.73
C ASP A 1046 24.20 24.48 8.06
N VAL A 1047 25.44 24.23 8.47
CA VAL A 1047 26.08 22.89 8.55
C VAL A 1047 25.45 21.91 9.57
N ASP A 1048 24.47 22.31 10.39
CA ASP A 1048 23.64 21.36 11.16
C ASP A 1048 22.11 21.50 10.94
N HIS A 1049 21.72 22.09 9.80
CA HIS A 1049 20.40 22.03 9.17
C HIS A 1049 19.26 22.39 10.15
N ASN A 1050 19.37 23.54 10.82
CA ASN A 1050 18.46 23.93 11.91
C ASN A 1050 17.72 25.27 11.67
N GLY A 1051 17.90 25.86 10.49
CA GLY A 1051 17.26 27.12 10.05
C GLY A 1051 17.94 28.38 10.60
N ARG A 1052 19.04 28.25 11.35
CA ARG A 1052 19.57 29.33 12.17
C ARG A 1052 21.10 29.37 12.23
N ILE A 1053 21.62 30.42 11.60
CA ILE A 1053 22.99 30.94 11.66
C ILE A 1053 23.58 30.91 13.10
N ASP A 1054 24.53 30.01 13.35
CA ASP A 1054 25.28 29.90 14.61
C ASP A 1054 26.79 30.30 14.44
N PRO A 1055 27.60 30.35 15.52
CA PRO A 1055 29.00 30.79 15.47
C PRO A 1055 30.04 29.86 14.81
N GLY A 1056 29.75 29.29 13.64
CA GLY A 1056 30.69 28.49 12.84
C GLY A 1056 30.35 28.44 11.35
N GLU A 1057 29.05 28.55 11.07
CA GLU A 1057 28.33 28.52 9.81
C GLU A 1057 28.55 29.82 9.01
N ARG A 1058 27.86 29.91 7.88
CA ARG A 1058 27.72 31.15 7.10
C ARG A 1058 26.29 31.69 7.20
N ASP A 1059 25.76 32.31 6.17
CA ASP A 1059 24.55 33.15 6.23
C ASP A 1059 23.79 32.98 4.91
N PRO A 1060 22.88 31.97 4.79
CA PRO A 1060 22.12 31.56 3.59
C PRO A 1060 21.23 32.63 2.91
N ASN A 1061 21.51 33.90 3.15
CA ASN A 1061 20.72 35.10 2.82
C ASN A 1061 21.67 36.31 2.53
N ASN A 1062 22.97 36.06 2.34
CA ASN A 1062 24.08 37.01 2.26
C ASN A 1062 25.28 36.47 1.41
N PRO A 1063 25.29 36.65 0.08
CA PRO A 1063 26.26 36.06 -0.88
C PRO A 1063 27.65 36.71 -0.86
N ALA A 1064 28.20 36.99 0.34
CA ALA A 1064 29.29 37.92 0.56
C ALA A 1064 30.36 37.45 1.56
N ASP A 1065 30.07 36.49 2.44
CA ASP A 1065 31.07 35.77 3.25
C ASP A 1065 31.37 34.34 2.74
N ASP A 1066 30.62 33.90 1.74
CA ASP A 1066 30.93 32.73 0.93
C ASP A 1066 32.35 32.80 0.30
N VAL A 1067 32.70 33.97 -0.26
CA VAL A 1067 33.97 34.21 -0.96
C VAL A 1067 35.19 34.26 -0.01
N PRO A 1068 36.17 33.34 -0.13
CA PRO A 1068 37.35 33.32 0.75
C PRO A 1068 38.22 34.59 0.58
N PRO A 1069 38.70 35.20 1.68
CA PRO A 1069 39.37 36.49 1.62
C PRO A 1069 40.78 36.39 0.99
N SER A 1070 40.87 36.84 -0.27
CA SER A 1070 42.03 36.81 -1.19
C SER A 1070 42.36 35.45 -1.81
N ASP A 1071 41.42 34.95 -2.60
CA ASP A 1071 41.69 34.49 -3.97
C ASP A 1071 41.68 35.74 -4.92
N LEU A 1072 42.58 35.81 -5.90
CA LEU A 1072 42.76 36.96 -6.81
C LEU A 1072 42.29 36.72 -8.25
N ASP A 1073 42.05 35.47 -8.66
CA ASP A 1073 41.63 35.12 -10.03
C ASP A 1073 40.40 34.19 -10.12
N GLY A 1074 39.95 33.63 -9.00
CA GLY A 1074 38.64 33.00 -8.84
C GLY A 1074 38.63 31.51 -9.14
N ASP A 1075 39.66 30.77 -8.70
CA ASP A 1075 39.81 29.33 -8.92
C ASP A 1075 39.50 28.46 -7.69
N GLY A 1076 39.27 29.09 -6.53
CA GLY A 1076 39.00 28.42 -5.25
C GLY A 1076 40.24 28.16 -4.39
N VAL A 1077 41.45 28.53 -4.85
CA VAL A 1077 42.72 28.37 -4.12
C VAL A 1077 43.22 29.74 -3.64
N PRO A 1078 43.26 30.01 -2.31
CA PRO A 1078 43.68 31.32 -1.82
C PRO A 1078 45.13 31.68 -2.17
N ASP A 1079 45.40 32.98 -2.43
CA ASP A 1079 46.69 33.63 -2.78
C ASP A 1079 47.92 33.12 -2.00
N SER A 1080 47.71 32.66 -0.77
CA SER A 1080 48.76 32.19 0.15
C SER A 1080 49.20 30.75 -0.05
N SER A 1081 48.40 29.99 -0.80
CA SER A 1081 48.45 28.55 -0.99
C SER A 1081 48.72 28.19 -2.45
N ASP A 1082 48.27 29.06 -3.35
CA ASP A 1082 48.32 28.93 -4.79
C ASP A 1082 49.73 29.13 -5.39
N ASN A 1083 50.06 28.33 -6.41
CA ASN A 1083 51.27 28.39 -7.21
C ASN A 1083 51.16 29.25 -8.50
N CYS A 1084 49.98 29.78 -8.85
CA CYS A 1084 49.75 30.77 -9.90
C CYS A 1084 48.80 31.96 -9.56
N PRO A 1085 49.06 32.82 -8.53
CA PRO A 1085 48.09 33.79 -7.95
C PRO A 1085 47.58 34.98 -8.79
N ASN A 1086 47.44 34.82 -10.10
CA ASN A 1086 46.83 35.75 -11.06
C ASN A 1086 46.26 35.02 -12.32
N GLU A 1087 46.32 33.67 -12.41
CA GLU A 1087 46.00 32.87 -13.61
C GLU A 1087 45.43 31.47 -13.23
N ALA A 1088 44.19 31.43 -12.75
CA ALA A 1088 43.36 30.29 -12.32
C ALA A 1088 43.80 28.87 -12.73
N ASN A 1089 44.08 28.02 -11.74
CA ASN A 1089 44.56 26.65 -11.92
C ASN A 1089 44.27 25.71 -10.72
N SER A 1090 43.00 25.51 -10.37
CA SER A 1090 42.56 24.83 -9.14
C SER A 1090 43.15 23.44 -8.85
N GLU A 1091 43.59 22.70 -9.89
CA GLU A 1091 44.33 21.43 -9.76
C GLU A 1091 45.75 21.59 -9.15
N GLN A 1092 46.29 22.81 -9.08
CA GLN A 1092 47.58 23.18 -8.49
C GLN A 1092 48.78 22.37 -9.03
N ALA A 1093 48.72 22.00 -10.31
CA ALA A 1093 49.77 21.23 -10.99
C ALA A 1093 51.12 21.96 -11.03
N ASP A 1094 52.20 21.25 -10.66
CA ASP A 1094 53.61 21.66 -10.73
C ASP A 1094 54.42 20.44 -11.20
N LEU A 1095 54.61 20.32 -12.52
CA LEU A 1095 55.16 19.13 -13.20
C LEU A 1095 56.70 19.01 -13.05
N ASP A 1096 57.39 20.12 -12.85
CA ASP A 1096 58.86 20.20 -12.75
C ASP A 1096 59.35 20.28 -11.28
N GLY A 1097 58.56 20.86 -10.38
CA GLY A 1097 58.80 20.97 -8.93
C GLY A 1097 59.46 22.28 -8.47
N ASP A 1098 59.40 23.35 -9.28
CA ASP A 1098 59.96 24.69 -9.01
C ASP A 1098 59.09 25.56 -8.08
N SER A 1099 57.82 25.18 -7.86
CA SER A 1099 56.79 25.95 -7.13
C SER A 1099 56.23 27.19 -7.86
N VAL A 1100 56.22 27.13 -9.19
CA VAL A 1100 55.34 27.90 -10.09
C VAL A 1100 54.45 26.89 -10.81
N GLY A 1101 53.15 27.12 -10.88
CA GLY A 1101 52.23 26.14 -11.46
C GLY A 1101 52.29 26.04 -12.98
N ASP A 1102 51.90 24.88 -13.53
CA ASP A 1102 51.94 24.55 -14.97
C ASP A 1102 51.21 25.57 -15.87
N VAL A 1103 50.25 26.33 -15.33
CA VAL A 1103 49.44 27.31 -16.05
C VAL A 1103 50.15 28.67 -16.20
N CYS A 1104 50.96 29.07 -15.22
CA CYS A 1104 51.68 30.35 -15.22
C CYS A 1104 53.20 30.20 -15.42
N ASP A 1105 53.74 28.98 -15.34
CA ASP A 1105 55.11 28.71 -15.78
C ASP A 1105 55.23 28.76 -17.33
N VAL A 1106 56.48 28.84 -17.74
CA VAL A 1106 56.94 29.27 -19.05
C VAL A 1106 58.11 28.40 -19.53
N ASP A 1107 58.33 27.22 -18.91
CA ASP A 1107 59.29 26.15 -19.21
C ASP A 1107 58.80 24.82 -18.55
N VAL A 1108 57.51 24.48 -18.71
CA VAL A 1108 56.63 23.64 -17.83
C VAL A 1108 57.12 22.20 -17.54
N ASN A 1109 58.23 21.78 -18.15
CA ASN A 1109 58.84 20.46 -17.99
C ASN A 1109 60.31 20.50 -17.52
N GLY A 1110 60.85 21.68 -17.21
CA GLY A 1110 62.17 21.87 -16.63
C GLY A 1110 63.36 21.57 -17.56
N ASP A 1111 63.15 21.34 -18.86
CA ASP A 1111 64.25 21.00 -19.78
C ASP A 1111 65.11 22.20 -20.21
N GLY A 1112 64.65 23.42 -19.95
CA GLY A 1112 65.34 24.69 -20.21
C GLY A 1112 65.04 25.30 -21.57
N PHE A 1113 63.92 24.91 -22.19
CA PHE A 1113 63.38 25.47 -23.42
C PHE A 1113 61.93 25.91 -23.25
N LYS A 1114 61.74 27.19 -22.87
CA LYS A 1114 60.45 27.88 -22.92
C LYS A 1114 59.53 27.43 -24.06
N ASP A 1115 58.32 27.01 -23.70
CA ASP A 1115 57.31 26.47 -24.62
C ASP A 1115 56.83 27.46 -25.69
N ASP A 1116 57.00 28.77 -25.43
CA ASP A 1116 56.56 29.89 -26.26
C ASP A 1116 57.38 30.09 -27.56
N VAL A 1117 57.31 29.13 -28.49
CA VAL A 1117 57.88 29.24 -29.85
C VAL A 1117 56.98 28.70 -30.99
N VAL A 1118 55.68 29.01 -30.99
CA VAL A 1118 54.95 29.22 -32.27
C VAL A 1118 53.99 30.40 -32.17
N ALA A 1119 54.32 31.51 -32.83
CA ALA A 1119 53.52 32.74 -32.77
C ALA A 1119 52.26 32.70 -33.67
N PHE A 1120 51.10 32.92 -33.05
CA PHE A 1120 49.94 33.58 -33.64
C PHE A 1120 49.36 34.60 -32.64
N GLY A 1121 48.47 35.49 -33.09
CA GLY A 1121 47.82 36.43 -32.19
C GLY A 1121 46.80 37.33 -32.89
N GLY A 1122 45.87 37.86 -32.09
CA GLY A 1122 44.85 38.82 -32.49
C GLY A 1122 43.42 38.27 -32.39
N GLY A 1123 42.68 38.72 -31.38
CA GLY A 1123 41.23 38.53 -31.29
C GLY A 1123 40.42 39.54 -32.12
N CYS A 1124 39.09 39.46 -31.99
CA CYS A 1124 38.06 40.37 -32.52
C CYS A 1124 37.77 40.38 -34.05
N ARG A 1125 36.81 39.53 -34.48
CA ARG A 1125 35.47 39.88 -35.03
C ARG A 1125 35.00 39.10 -36.28
N CYS A 1126 33.70 38.78 -36.27
CA CYS A 1126 32.95 38.05 -37.29
C CYS A 1126 32.53 38.91 -38.50
N VAL A 1127 32.45 38.32 -39.71
CA VAL A 1127 31.48 38.69 -40.79
C VAL A 1127 31.10 37.46 -41.65
N ARG A 1128 29.80 37.37 -41.96
CA ARG A 1128 29.01 36.38 -42.74
C ARG A 1128 29.60 35.84 -44.08
N ALA A 1129 29.15 34.64 -44.47
CA ALA A 1129 29.36 33.92 -45.76
C ALA A 1129 28.52 34.49 -46.95
N PRO A 1130 28.35 33.85 -48.15
CA PRO A 1130 28.97 32.66 -48.77
C PRO A 1130 29.41 32.86 -50.27
N GLU A 1131 29.90 31.81 -50.96
CA GLU A 1131 29.55 31.46 -52.38
C GLU A 1131 30.25 30.16 -52.87
N ALA A 1132 29.78 29.56 -53.98
CA ALA A 1132 30.15 28.20 -54.43
C ALA A 1132 31.00 28.13 -55.72
N SER A 1133 31.72 27.00 -55.96
CA SER A 1133 31.77 26.30 -57.28
C SER A 1133 32.73 25.09 -57.39
N LEU A 1134 32.29 24.06 -58.12
CA LEU A 1134 33.06 22.93 -58.68
C LEU A 1134 33.75 23.32 -60.01
N PRO A 1135 34.61 22.49 -60.66
CA PRO A 1135 35.62 21.53 -60.14
C PRO A 1135 37.01 21.68 -60.83
N GLY A 1136 38.06 20.96 -60.39
CA GLY A 1136 39.41 21.04 -60.98
C GLY A 1136 40.25 19.75 -61.03
N LEU A 1137 40.24 19.03 -62.15
CA LEU A 1137 41.04 17.83 -62.43
C LEU A 1137 42.48 18.17 -62.90
N VAL A 1138 43.54 17.48 -62.41
CA VAL A 1138 44.86 17.14 -63.06
C VAL A 1138 45.97 16.89 -62.01
N ILE A 1139 47.02 16.04 -62.15
CA ILE A 1139 47.21 14.70 -62.78
C ILE A 1139 48.66 14.18 -62.44
N LEU A 1140 48.86 12.89 -62.11
CA LEU A 1140 50.16 12.13 -61.98
C LEU A 1140 51.25 12.70 -61.02
N LEU A 1141 52.15 11.96 -60.35
CA LEU A 1141 52.79 10.63 -60.54
C LEU A 1141 52.85 9.87 -59.19
N LEU A 1142 52.61 8.56 -59.06
CA LEU A 1142 53.32 7.38 -59.61
C LEU A 1142 54.57 6.98 -58.78
N GLY A 1143 54.43 5.96 -57.91
CA GLY A 1143 55.50 5.39 -57.07
C GLY A 1143 54.99 4.36 -56.04
N MET A 1144 54.35 3.27 -56.46
CA MET A 1144 54.97 1.92 -56.58
C MET A 1144 55.41 1.22 -55.26
N LEU A 1145 54.82 0.03 -55.03
CA LEU A 1145 55.38 -1.14 -54.32
C LEU A 1145 55.61 -1.02 -52.78
N VAL A 1146 55.37 -2.06 -51.94
CA VAL A 1146 54.73 -3.38 -52.15
C VAL A 1146 54.43 -4.07 -50.80
N ARG A 1147 53.41 -4.97 -50.78
CA ARG A 1147 53.11 -6.01 -49.77
C ARG A 1147 52.72 -5.54 -48.35
N ARG A 1148 52.10 -6.39 -47.51
CA ARG A 1148 51.09 -7.48 -47.62
C ARG A 1148 51.09 -8.21 -46.26
N ARG A 1149 49.92 -8.40 -45.66
CA ARG A 1149 49.71 -9.06 -44.37
C ARG A 1149 50.22 -8.26 -43.15
N ARG A 1150 49.54 -8.32 -42.00
CA ARG A 1150 48.22 -8.97 -41.81
C ARG A 1150 47.13 -8.22 -42.58
#